data_AF-A0A4Q9L6J6-F1
#
_entry.id   AF-A0A4Q9L6J6-F1
#
_cell.length_a   1.000
_cell.length_b   1.000
_cell.length_c   1.000
_cell.angle_alpha   90.00
_cell.angle_beta   90.00
_cell.angle_gamma   90.00
#
_symmetry.space_group_name_H-M   'P 1'
#
loop_
_entity.id
_entity.type
_entity.pdbx_description
1 polymer ?
#
loop_
_entity_poly.entity_id
_entity_poly.type
_entity_poly.pdbx_seq_one_letter_code
_entity_poly.pdbx_strand_id
1 'polypeptide(L)'
;MPLISENYKLEEIFNEIQQCNTTKYLQNLEKFKTFLNQEESFDENFINILNVILFSDKKEIPSKITTFIKKTIQEMSYNSKEKKFLINFCNYLKECIGSKYKNVRKNSIFLISLIQESISNQDVKIKIFEKDFIIKIAHHLFDKESSVRRETIKALESHQSEVVFEKTVIINVYKDIIRYDTSPDVRKEALKNINPIPTTFNAVFEKSYDINLGVRKMFYYNYLPKLSIKDLSLENRILLLKRAFLEREFDAKSIFIGKIRTEFDVSTNLLKIFELFFDTEERVLICLKELLEIFCGSTFFDFNDSFFKEISDFSSFFMVSYLEFKEKIQGRDSLNLPDLYTYAAFLYQRCQSFINKESTFESKNEFFIIQNLFKILYFYDCFTDESRKFLLSICYKILTTKATEEITENTILLCKLVCDSELEVFIGSIISKNIKNENTEMCLLVCKYTMKCIYPFLDIHHAIINEIVMPLFTETTNSSFKSVCLQNIFFFLIKEFKPEFFNILIENLNICENNIEIAVDLYCSNNIDKELIEKPVLEFLKENISNERIPFSLTRILLYNIIYQKTNLNEFDKYFLTNLMNIYYSTQNDKTKQWCLIFFNEYFSISCDILVSVLADVLGNLSNNHKVAMDQCMYWMRSTRYKVDFQDLFYNFLIYLIRNSSKSINYKIFINFLEKIPPNENWDKIKTKKIIYACSALRRKITECSNLGSLLNNLISIDDGEPMDIKYYDEVKADMNIISN
;
A
#
# COMPACT_ATOMS: atom_id res chain seq x y z
N MET A 1 72.28 -33.16 -4.67
CA MET A 1 71.69 -31.80 -4.64
C MET A 1 70.31 -31.90 -5.27
N PRO A 2 69.21 -31.92 -4.51
CA PRO A 2 67.89 -31.98 -5.11
C PRO A 2 67.44 -30.58 -5.52
N LEU A 3 66.84 -30.49 -6.71
CA LEU A 3 66.00 -29.37 -7.15
C LEU A 3 64.92 -29.10 -6.10
N ILE A 4 65.17 -28.14 -5.21
CA ILE A 4 64.10 -27.52 -4.42
C ILE A 4 63.34 -26.65 -5.41
N SER A 5 62.21 -27.15 -5.87
CA SER A 5 61.43 -26.60 -6.97
C SER A 5 61.00 -25.16 -6.69
N GLU A 6 61.18 -24.30 -7.70
CA GLU A 6 60.88 -22.86 -7.69
C GLU A 6 59.43 -22.53 -7.22
N ASN A 7 58.48 -23.48 -7.38
CA ASN A 7 57.11 -23.41 -6.84
C ASN A 7 57.03 -23.06 -5.33
N TYR A 8 57.95 -23.56 -4.49
CA TYR A 8 57.84 -23.37 -3.04
C TYR A 8 58.03 -21.91 -2.59
N LYS A 9 58.77 -21.08 -3.34
CA LYS A 9 59.12 -19.71 -2.92
C LYS A 9 57.96 -18.72 -3.07
N LEU A 10 57.18 -18.86 -4.14
CA LEU A 10 55.98 -18.04 -4.35
C LEU A 10 54.85 -18.45 -3.39
N GLU A 11 54.70 -19.76 -3.14
CA GLU A 11 53.75 -20.28 -2.16
C GLU A 11 54.07 -19.76 -0.74
N GLU A 12 55.34 -19.75 -0.35
CA GLU A 12 55.79 -19.20 0.94
C GLU A 12 55.42 -17.72 1.07
N ILE A 13 55.62 -16.92 0.02
CA ILE A 13 55.18 -15.51 0.00
C ILE A 13 53.67 -15.41 0.27
N PHE A 14 52.84 -16.16 -0.45
CA PHE A 14 51.38 -16.10 -0.30
C PHE A 14 50.89 -16.61 1.06
N ASN A 15 51.59 -17.57 1.67
CA ASN A 15 51.31 -18.04 3.03
C ASN A 15 51.74 -17.01 4.09
N GLU A 16 52.93 -16.43 3.95
CA GLU A 16 53.46 -15.43 4.89
C GLU A 16 52.63 -14.15 4.87
N ILE A 17 52.24 -13.62 3.70
CA ILE A 17 51.50 -12.34 3.61
C ILE A 17 50.17 -12.38 4.37
N GLN A 18 49.57 -13.56 4.54
CA GLN A 18 48.31 -13.69 5.27
C GLN A 18 48.48 -13.43 6.77
N GLN A 19 49.65 -13.74 7.33
CA GLN A 19 49.90 -13.70 8.77
C GLN A 19 50.92 -12.62 9.18
N CYS A 20 51.71 -12.09 8.25
CA CYS A 20 52.82 -11.20 8.58
C CYS A 20 52.40 -9.77 8.96
N ASN A 21 53.35 -9.05 9.58
CA ASN A 21 53.27 -7.61 9.87
C ASN A 21 53.57 -6.75 8.62
N THR A 22 53.40 -5.43 8.72
CA THR A 22 53.56 -4.48 7.61
C THR A 22 54.98 -4.50 7.02
N THR A 23 56.02 -4.58 7.85
CA THR A 23 57.42 -4.57 7.38
C THR A 23 57.72 -5.80 6.53
N LYS A 24 57.37 -6.99 7.04
CA LYS A 24 57.56 -8.27 6.32
C LYS A 24 56.67 -8.33 5.07
N TYR A 25 55.48 -7.73 5.11
CA TYR A 25 54.60 -7.62 3.95
C TYR A 25 55.25 -6.84 2.80
N LEU A 26 55.85 -5.68 3.09
CA LEU A 26 56.58 -4.88 2.09
C LEU A 26 57.80 -5.62 1.53
N GLN A 27 58.54 -6.33 2.40
CA GLN A 27 59.65 -7.18 1.95
C GLN A 27 59.19 -8.27 0.98
N ASN A 28 58.06 -8.92 1.27
CA ASN A 28 57.49 -9.95 0.41
C ASN A 28 56.95 -9.40 -0.91
N LEU A 29 56.45 -8.16 -0.91
CA LEU A 29 56.05 -7.45 -2.12
C LEU A 29 57.24 -7.19 -3.05
N GLU A 30 58.36 -6.69 -2.51
CA GLU A 30 59.59 -6.47 -3.27
C GLU A 30 60.19 -7.78 -3.80
N LYS A 31 60.17 -8.84 -2.98
CA LYS A 31 60.56 -10.19 -3.43
C LYS A 31 59.70 -10.67 -4.59
N PHE A 32 58.38 -10.51 -4.51
CA PHE A 32 57.46 -10.90 -5.58
C PHE A 32 57.75 -10.17 -6.89
N LYS A 33 57.98 -8.84 -6.85
CA LYS A 33 58.38 -8.07 -8.04
C LYS A 33 59.72 -8.51 -8.61
N THR A 34 60.66 -8.85 -7.74
CA THR A 34 61.97 -9.35 -8.15
C THR A 34 61.82 -10.68 -8.90
N PHE A 35 61.03 -11.61 -8.37
CA PHE A 35 60.71 -12.88 -9.03
C PHE A 35 59.99 -12.67 -10.37
N LEU A 36 58.98 -11.79 -10.42
CA LEU A 36 58.28 -11.45 -11.66
C LEU A 36 59.24 -10.98 -12.75
N ASN A 37 60.26 -10.19 -12.40
CA ASN A 37 61.21 -9.67 -13.37
C ASN A 37 62.33 -10.67 -13.73
N GLN A 38 62.70 -11.60 -12.84
CA GLN A 38 63.87 -12.47 -13.01
C GLN A 38 63.56 -13.90 -13.45
N GLU A 39 62.45 -14.49 -13.00
CA GLU A 39 62.14 -15.91 -13.25
C GLU A 39 61.39 -16.13 -14.57
N GLU A 40 61.74 -17.17 -15.33
CA GLU A 40 61.06 -17.52 -16.60
C GLU A 40 59.79 -18.37 -16.37
N SER A 41 59.78 -19.21 -15.33
CA SER A 41 58.67 -20.09 -14.92
C SER A 41 57.59 -19.38 -14.07
N PHE A 42 57.73 -18.07 -13.87
CA PHE A 42 56.90 -17.29 -12.94
C PHE A 42 55.40 -17.40 -13.22
N ASP A 43 54.99 -17.26 -14.49
CA ASP A 43 53.59 -17.26 -14.89
C ASP A 43 52.89 -18.59 -14.51
N GLU A 44 53.55 -19.72 -14.72
CA GLU A 44 53.03 -21.06 -14.39
C GLU A 44 52.91 -21.25 -12.87
N ASN A 45 53.95 -20.89 -12.12
CA ASN A 45 53.97 -20.99 -10.66
C ASN A 45 52.90 -20.08 -10.02
N PHE A 46 52.71 -18.87 -10.56
CA PHE A 46 51.66 -17.95 -10.11
C PHE A 46 50.26 -18.50 -10.40
N ILE A 47 50.03 -19.11 -11.56
CA ILE A 47 48.75 -19.75 -11.91
C ILE A 47 48.41 -20.90 -10.95
N ASN A 48 49.40 -21.70 -10.53
CA ASN A 48 49.18 -22.78 -9.56
C ASN A 48 48.65 -22.25 -8.21
N ILE A 49 49.23 -21.16 -7.71
CA ILE A 49 48.76 -20.50 -6.48
C ILE A 49 47.38 -19.89 -6.69
N LEU A 50 47.18 -19.24 -7.83
CA LEU A 50 45.91 -18.63 -8.20
C LEU A 50 44.78 -19.68 -8.22
N ASN A 51 45.03 -20.90 -8.69
CA ASN A 51 44.04 -21.97 -8.67
C ASN A 51 43.53 -22.26 -7.25
N VAL A 52 44.40 -22.30 -6.24
CA VAL A 52 43.99 -22.47 -4.84
C VAL A 52 43.03 -21.35 -4.40
N ILE A 53 43.31 -20.12 -4.81
CA ILE A 53 42.46 -18.95 -4.53
C ILE A 53 41.12 -19.06 -5.28
N LEU A 54 41.14 -19.45 -6.56
CA LEU A 54 39.94 -19.56 -7.39
C LEU A 54 38.99 -20.67 -6.92
N PHE A 55 39.52 -21.81 -6.48
CA PHE A 55 38.73 -22.93 -5.95
C PHE A 55 38.25 -22.75 -4.51
N SER A 56 38.74 -21.73 -3.79
CA SER A 56 38.37 -21.50 -2.39
C SER A 56 36.86 -21.38 -2.18
N ASP A 57 36.34 -22.20 -1.26
CA ASP A 57 34.94 -22.17 -0.81
C ASP A 57 34.63 -21.02 0.17
N LYS A 58 35.65 -20.26 0.60
CA LYS A 58 35.44 -19.09 1.45
C LYS A 58 34.53 -18.07 0.73
N LYS A 59 33.73 -17.35 1.53
CA LYS A 59 32.79 -16.34 1.02
C LYS A 59 33.50 -15.30 0.15
N GLU A 60 34.67 -14.85 0.58
CA GLU A 60 35.51 -13.83 -0.06
C GLU A 60 36.99 -14.24 -0.04
N ILE A 61 37.76 -13.69 -0.98
CA ILE A 61 39.22 -13.83 -1.01
C ILE A 61 39.80 -12.99 0.15
N PRO A 62 40.76 -13.52 0.95
CA PRO A 62 41.34 -12.78 2.07
C PRO A 62 41.85 -11.38 1.67
N SER A 63 41.51 -10.37 2.46
CA SER A 63 41.80 -8.97 2.17
C SER A 63 43.30 -8.66 2.02
N LYS A 64 44.18 -9.36 2.75
CA LYS A 64 45.64 -9.21 2.58
C LYS A 64 46.12 -9.69 1.21
N ILE A 65 45.52 -10.75 0.66
CA ILE A 65 45.83 -11.26 -0.68
C ILE A 65 45.33 -10.29 -1.74
N THR A 66 44.10 -9.80 -1.61
CA THR A 66 43.54 -8.83 -2.57
C THR A 66 44.32 -7.51 -2.55
N THR A 67 44.69 -7.02 -1.37
CA THR A 67 45.54 -5.83 -1.20
C THR A 67 46.92 -6.07 -1.81
N PHE A 68 47.47 -7.28 -1.68
CA PHE A 68 48.78 -7.62 -2.23
C PHE A 68 48.76 -7.58 -3.75
N ILE A 69 47.81 -8.28 -4.38
CA ILE A 69 47.63 -8.26 -5.83
C ILE A 69 47.42 -6.83 -6.34
N LYS A 70 46.52 -6.07 -5.69
CA LYS A 70 46.25 -4.67 -6.03
C LYS A 70 47.51 -3.81 -5.99
N LYS A 71 48.25 -3.86 -4.88
CA LYS A 71 49.46 -3.06 -4.67
C LYS A 71 50.57 -3.44 -5.64
N THR A 72 50.75 -4.73 -5.90
CA THR A 72 51.71 -5.22 -6.90
C THR A 72 51.42 -4.60 -8.26
N ILE A 73 50.16 -4.63 -8.73
CA ILE A 73 49.76 -4.10 -10.05
C ILE A 73 49.93 -2.58 -10.12
N GLN A 74 49.60 -1.88 -9.02
CA GLN A 74 49.72 -0.42 -8.94
C GLN A 74 51.19 0.06 -8.99
N GLU A 75 52.12 -0.75 -8.47
CA GLU A 75 53.56 -0.42 -8.41
C GLU A 75 54.36 -0.97 -9.61
N MET A 76 53.71 -1.56 -10.62
CA MET A 76 54.38 -2.02 -11.85
C MET A 76 54.88 -0.83 -12.68
N SER A 77 56.06 -1.01 -13.28
CA SER A 77 56.62 -0.07 -14.26
C SER A 77 55.99 -0.23 -15.66
N TYR A 78 55.24 -1.31 -15.87
CA TYR A 78 54.67 -1.71 -17.16
C TYR A 78 55.74 -1.89 -18.25
N ASN A 79 56.88 -2.46 -17.87
CA ASN A 79 57.90 -2.94 -18.81
C ASN A 79 57.35 -4.12 -19.65
N SER A 80 58.12 -4.60 -20.63
CA SER A 80 57.66 -5.66 -21.55
C SER A 80 57.27 -6.97 -20.83
N LYS A 81 57.99 -7.35 -19.77
CA LYS A 81 57.74 -8.58 -19.00
C LYS A 81 56.51 -8.43 -18.11
N GLU A 82 56.39 -7.32 -17.39
CA GLU A 82 55.21 -7.02 -16.54
C GLU A 82 53.93 -6.89 -17.37
N LYS A 83 53.98 -6.24 -18.55
CA LYS A 83 52.86 -6.19 -19.50
C LYS A 83 52.45 -7.58 -19.97
N LYS A 84 53.43 -8.43 -20.33
CA LYS A 84 53.17 -9.81 -20.76
C LYS A 84 52.52 -10.63 -19.65
N PHE A 85 53.02 -10.52 -18.42
CA PHE A 85 52.43 -11.15 -17.25
C PHE A 85 50.96 -10.73 -17.04
N LEU A 86 50.65 -9.43 -17.05
CA LEU A 86 49.27 -8.96 -16.88
C LEU A 86 48.32 -9.47 -17.97
N ILE A 87 48.78 -9.49 -19.23
CA ILE A 87 48.00 -10.04 -20.35
C ILE A 87 47.75 -11.54 -20.13
N ASN A 88 48.78 -12.30 -19.78
CA ASN A 88 48.67 -13.74 -19.52
C ASN A 88 47.74 -14.04 -18.34
N PHE A 89 47.87 -13.28 -17.25
CA PHE A 89 47.04 -13.41 -16.07
C PHE A 89 45.56 -13.11 -16.38
N CYS A 90 45.26 -12.01 -17.06
CA CYS A 90 43.88 -11.68 -17.44
C CYS A 90 43.30 -12.68 -18.46
N ASN A 91 44.08 -13.16 -19.43
CA ASN A 91 43.64 -14.19 -20.37
C ASN A 91 43.33 -15.51 -19.66
N TYR A 92 44.13 -15.89 -18.67
CA TYR A 92 43.84 -17.05 -17.83
C TYR A 92 42.50 -16.90 -17.10
N LEU A 93 42.27 -15.76 -16.43
CA LEU A 93 41.00 -15.46 -15.77
C LEU A 93 39.82 -15.43 -16.75
N LYS A 94 40.02 -14.90 -17.97
CA LYS A 94 39.03 -14.91 -19.07
C LYS A 94 38.59 -16.32 -19.45
N GLU A 95 39.44 -17.32 -19.32
CA GLU A 95 39.04 -18.72 -19.51
C GLU A 95 38.35 -19.28 -18.27
N CYS A 96 38.83 -18.93 -17.07
CA CYS A 96 38.24 -19.39 -15.81
C CYS A 96 36.79 -18.92 -15.58
N ILE A 97 36.36 -17.79 -16.14
CA ILE A 97 34.94 -17.37 -16.06
C ILE A 97 33.98 -18.35 -16.75
N GLY A 98 34.45 -19.16 -17.70
CA GLY A 98 33.68 -20.24 -18.34
C GLY A 98 33.59 -21.55 -17.53
N SER A 99 34.17 -21.60 -16.32
CA SER A 99 34.27 -22.83 -15.53
C SER A 99 32.92 -23.39 -15.06
N LYS A 100 32.82 -24.71 -14.91
CA LYS A 100 31.66 -25.37 -14.29
C LYS A 100 31.51 -25.03 -12.80
N TYR A 101 32.59 -24.62 -12.14
CA TYR A 101 32.61 -24.36 -10.71
C TYR A 101 32.25 -22.90 -10.40
N LYS A 102 31.21 -22.69 -9.59
CA LYS A 102 30.72 -21.34 -9.24
C LYS A 102 31.78 -20.46 -8.58
N ASN A 103 32.62 -21.03 -7.70
CA ASN A 103 33.64 -20.28 -6.98
C ASN A 103 34.74 -19.79 -7.92
N VAL A 104 35.15 -20.63 -8.86
CA VAL A 104 36.11 -20.24 -9.91
C VAL A 104 35.58 -19.07 -10.73
N ARG A 105 34.33 -19.15 -11.20
CA ARG A 105 33.71 -18.04 -11.96
C ARG A 105 33.62 -16.75 -11.13
N LYS A 106 33.04 -16.82 -9.93
CA LYS A 106 32.89 -15.69 -9.00
C LYS A 106 34.24 -15.03 -8.70
N ASN A 107 35.22 -15.82 -8.27
CA ASN A 107 36.54 -15.33 -7.87
C ASN A 107 37.33 -14.79 -9.07
N SER A 108 37.17 -15.37 -10.26
CA SER A 108 37.80 -14.85 -11.48
C SER A 108 37.25 -13.48 -11.86
N ILE A 109 35.92 -13.30 -11.85
CA ILE A 109 35.28 -12.01 -12.13
C ILE A 109 35.68 -10.96 -11.09
N PHE A 110 35.71 -11.34 -9.81
CA PHE A 110 36.18 -10.45 -8.75
C PHE A 110 37.63 -9.99 -8.98
N LEU A 111 38.54 -10.92 -9.31
CA LEU A 111 39.94 -10.58 -9.58
C LEU A 111 40.08 -9.73 -10.84
N ILE A 112 39.28 -9.99 -11.88
CA ILE A 112 39.21 -9.15 -13.08
C ILE A 112 38.83 -7.70 -12.70
N SER A 113 37.77 -7.52 -11.89
CA SER A 113 37.37 -6.20 -11.39
C SER A 113 38.51 -5.52 -10.62
N LEU A 114 39.15 -6.26 -9.72
CA LEU A 114 40.28 -5.76 -8.93
C LEU A 114 41.45 -5.32 -9.82
N ILE A 115 41.81 -6.11 -10.84
CA ILE A 115 42.89 -5.78 -11.77
C ILE A 115 42.51 -4.53 -12.59
N GLN A 116 41.26 -4.47 -13.08
CA GLN A 116 40.76 -3.34 -13.86
C GLN A 116 40.83 -2.01 -13.09
N GLU A 117 40.55 -2.03 -11.79
CA GLU A 117 40.70 -0.86 -10.90
C GLU A 117 42.17 -0.54 -10.57
N SER A 118 43.06 -1.53 -10.63
CA SER A 118 44.45 -1.40 -10.17
C SER A 118 45.43 -0.93 -11.25
N ILE A 119 45.11 -1.13 -12.53
CA ILE A 119 45.96 -0.69 -13.64
C ILE A 119 45.85 0.84 -13.81
N SER A 120 46.97 1.53 -13.65
CA SER A 120 47.06 2.99 -13.84
C SER A 120 47.33 3.39 -15.29
N ASN A 121 48.00 2.53 -16.08
CA ASN A 121 48.30 2.77 -17.48
C ASN A 121 47.09 2.46 -18.39
N GLN A 122 46.50 3.49 -19.00
CA GLN A 122 45.29 3.34 -19.84
C GLN A 122 45.51 2.51 -21.11
N ASP A 123 46.66 2.64 -21.76
CA ASP A 123 46.95 1.86 -22.98
C ASP A 123 47.01 0.36 -22.70
N VAL A 124 47.62 -0.02 -21.58
CA VAL A 124 47.64 -1.41 -21.11
C VAL A 124 46.23 -1.89 -20.77
N LYS A 125 45.45 -1.04 -20.10
CA LYS A 125 44.06 -1.36 -19.72
C LYS A 125 43.17 -1.61 -20.93
N ILE A 126 43.22 -0.72 -21.93
CA ILE A 126 42.46 -0.85 -23.19
C ILE A 126 42.87 -2.12 -23.94
N LYS A 127 44.17 -2.42 -23.99
CA LYS A 127 44.68 -3.61 -24.66
C LYS A 127 44.21 -4.93 -24.01
N ILE A 128 44.08 -4.96 -22.69
CA ILE A 128 43.64 -6.16 -21.95
C ILE A 128 42.12 -6.29 -21.99
N PHE A 129 41.40 -5.22 -21.70
CA PHE A 129 39.93 -5.21 -21.58
C PHE A 129 39.27 -4.72 -22.85
N GLU A 130 39.63 -5.36 -23.96
CA GLU A 130 38.98 -5.13 -25.25
C GLU A 130 37.49 -5.55 -25.21
N LYS A 131 36.73 -5.09 -26.21
CA LYS A 131 35.28 -5.29 -26.28
C LYS A 131 34.86 -6.75 -26.11
N ASP A 132 35.54 -7.70 -26.75
CA ASP A 132 35.22 -9.12 -26.65
C ASP A 132 35.44 -9.69 -25.24
N PHE A 133 36.40 -9.15 -24.49
CA PHE A 133 36.59 -9.48 -23.08
C PHE A 133 35.36 -9.01 -22.28
N ILE A 134 34.95 -7.75 -22.46
CA ILE A 134 33.82 -7.17 -21.74
C ILE A 134 32.52 -7.92 -22.06
N ILE A 135 32.29 -8.29 -23.32
CA ILE A 135 31.14 -9.11 -23.74
C ILE A 135 31.16 -10.47 -23.00
N LYS A 136 32.32 -11.13 -22.93
CA LYS A 136 32.46 -12.41 -22.21
C LYS A 136 32.12 -12.27 -20.73
N ILE A 137 32.53 -11.18 -20.07
CA ILE A 137 32.12 -10.88 -18.69
C ILE A 137 30.59 -10.66 -18.63
N ALA A 138 30.04 -9.87 -19.54
CA ALA A 138 28.62 -9.51 -19.55
C ALA A 138 27.66 -10.70 -19.72
N HIS A 139 28.08 -11.79 -20.37
CA HIS A 139 27.29 -13.03 -20.39
C HIS A 139 26.98 -13.56 -18.99
N HIS A 140 27.83 -13.30 -17.99
CA HIS A 140 27.62 -13.69 -16.61
C HIS A 140 26.67 -12.78 -15.83
N LEU A 141 26.06 -11.77 -16.47
CA LEU A 141 24.90 -11.07 -15.92
C LEU A 141 23.68 -11.99 -15.85
N PHE A 142 23.65 -13.06 -16.64
CA PHE A 142 22.60 -14.08 -16.66
C PHE A 142 23.05 -15.40 -16.02
N ASP A 143 24.12 -15.37 -15.22
CA ASP A 143 24.62 -16.56 -14.55
C ASP A 143 23.55 -17.22 -13.67
N LYS A 144 23.52 -18.55 -13.57
CA LYS A 144 22.61 -19.26 -12.67
C LYS A 144 22.79 -18.84 -11.20
N GLU A 145 24.03 -18.60 -10.79
CA GLU A 145 24.38 -18.35 -9.40
C GLU A 145 24.38 -16.84 -9.09
N SER A 146 23.56 -16.41 -8.12
CA SER A 146 23.41 -14.99 -7.76
C SER A 146 24.72 -14.33 -7.32
N SER A 147 25.62 -15.08 -6.68
CA SER A 147 26.94 -14.55 -6.29
C SER A 147 27.81 -14.21 -7.48
N VAL A 148 27.69 -14.94 -8.59
CA VAL A 148 28.45 -14.64 -9.82
C VAL A 148 27.86 -13.39 -10.46
N ARG A 149 26.54 -13.34 -10.66
CA ARG A 149 25.84 -12.15 -11.21
C ARG A 149 26.21 -10.86 -10.46
N ARG A 150 26.27 -10.94 -9.11
CA ARG A 150 26.65 -9.80 -8.27
C ARG A 150 28.08 -9.32 -8.53
N GLU A 151 29.08 -10.20 -8.60
CA GLU A 151 30.45 -9.78 -8.91
C GLU A 151 30.55 -9.29 -10.37
N THR A 152 29.77 -9.86 -11.30
CA THR A 152 29.70 -9.39 -12.69
C THR A 152 29.21 -7.95 -12.80
N ILE A 153 28.20 -7.57 -12.01
CA ILE A 153 27.73 -6.18 -11.94
C ILE A 153 28.89 -5.26 -11.54
N LYS A 154 29.61 -5.56 -10.45
CA LYS A 154 30.75 -4.72 -10.03
C LYS A 154 31.81 -4.58 -11.12
N ALA A 155 32.17 -5.70 -11.76
CA ALA A 155 33.17 -5.70 -12.83
C ALA A 155 32.78 -4.85 -14.05
N LEU A 156 31.47 -4.63 -14.27
CA LEU A 156 30.94 -3.89 -15.42
C LEU A 156 30.53 -2.44 -15.08
N GLU A 157 30.80 -1.94 -13.87
CA GLU A 157 30.38 -0.61 -13.42
C GLU A 157 30.81 0.49 -14.42
N SER A 158 32.06 0.46 -14.87
CA SER A 158 32.63 1.44 -15.81
C SER A 158 32.31 1.16 -17.29
N HIS A 159 31.57 0.09 -17.59
CA HIS A 159 31.32 -0.40 -18.97
C HIS A 159 29.83 -0.34 -19.35
N GLN A 160 29.00 0.38 -18.59
CA GLN A 160 27.55 0.39 -18.78
C GLN A 160 27.08 0.87 -20.16
N SER A 161 27.88 1.65 -20.89
CA SER A 161 27.58 2.12 -22.25
C SER A 161 27.91 1.12 -23.35
N GLU A 162 28.58 0.01 -23.02
CA GLU A 162 29.02 -0.97 -24.02
C GLU A 162 27.85 -1.79 -24.57
N VAL A 163 27.93 -2.10 -25.86
CA VAL A 163 26.96 -2.94 -26.58
C VAL A 163 27.41 -4.38 -26.50
N VAL A 164 26.57 -5.24 -25.90
CA VAL A 164 26.89 -6.66 -25.65
C VAL A 164 26.32 -7.62 -26.67
N PHE A 165 25.17 -7.31 -27.26
CA PHE A 165 24.55 -8.12 -28.31
C PHE A 165 23.63 -7.26 -29.18
N GLU A 166 23.91 -7.18 -30.48
CA GLU A 166 23.19 -6.32 -31.44
C GLU A 166 23.03 -4.86 -30.98
N LYS A 167 21.85 -4.50 -30.45
CA LYS A 167 21.52 -3.16 -29.92
C LYS A 167 21.38 -3.14 -28.39
N THR A 168 21.67 -4.25 -27.72
CA THR A 168 21.57 -4.39 -26.26
C THR A 168 22.78 -3.76 -25.60
N VAL A 169 22.52 -2.74 -24.79
CA VAL A 169 23.53 -2.01 -24.01
C VAL A 169 23.51 -2.53 -22.57
N ILE A 170 24.67 -2.65 -21.91
CA ILE A 170 24.79 -3.17 -20.53
C ILE A 170 23.86 -2.44 -19.55
N ILE A 171 23.71 -1.12 -19.67
CA ILE A 171 22.81 -0.34 -18.81
C ILE A 171 21.34 -0.80 -18.90
N ASN A 172 20.90 -1.29 -20.06
CA ASN A 172 19.55 -1.85 -20.21
C ASN A 172 19.43 -3.18 -19.49
N VAL A 173 20.47 -4.02 -19.54
CA VAL A 173 20.51 -5.27 -18.75
C VAL A 173 20.48 -4.97 -17.25
N TYR A 174 21.15 -3.91 -16.79
CA TYR A 174 21.05 -3.46 -15.39
C TYR A 174 19.62 -3.08 -15.01
N LYS A 175 18.90 -2.34 -15.88
CA LYS A 175 17.49 -2.00 -15.64
C LYS A 175 16.64 -3.26 -15.46
N ASP A 176 16.86 -4.28 -16.29
CA ASP A 176 16.13 -5.54 -16.20
C ASP A 176 16.49 -6.32 -14.94
N ILE A 177 17.77 -6.37 -14.56
CA ILE A 177 18.23 -6.99 -13.31
C ILE A 177 17.56 -6.32 -12.10
N ILE A 178 17.53 -4.99 -12.06
CA ILE A 178 16.90 -4.23 -10.97
C ILE A 178 15.40 -4.53 -10.86
N ARG A 179 14.73 -4.72 -12.00
CA ARG A 179 13.28 -5.02 -12.02
C ARG A 179 12.98 -6.47 -11.67
N TYR A 180 13.73 -7.42 -12.23
CA TYR A 180 13.29 -8.80 -12.36
C TYR A 180 14.20 -9.85 -11.71
N ASP A 181 15.44 -9.51 -11.29
CA ASP A 181 16.29 -10.51 -10.64
C ASP A 181 15.66 -10.97 -9.32
N THR A 182 15.56 -12.29 -9.12
CA THR A 182 14.95 -12.88 -7.94
C THR A 182 15.77 -12.64 -6.67
N SER A 183 17.08 -12.44 -6.78
CA SER A 183 18.00 -12.23 -5.66
C SER A 183 18.04 -10.76 -5.24
N PRO A 184 17.65 -10.43 -3.99
CA PRO A 184 17.77 -9.07 -3.47
C PRO A 184 19.21 -8.55 -3.45
N ASP A 185 20.19 -9.43 -3.25
CA ASP A 185 21.61 -9.04 -3.24
C ASP A 185 22.09 -8.59 -4.62
N VAL A 186 21.58 -9.18 -5.69
CA VAL A 186 21.91 -8.78 -7.06
C VAL A 186 21.23 -7.45 -7.38
N ARG A 187 19.94 -7.30 -7.04
CA ARG A 187 19.22 -6.02 -7.22
C ARG A 187 19.90 -4.86 -6.47
N LYS A 188 20.33 -5.09 -5.22
CA LYS A 188 21.08 -4.09 -4.43
C LYS A 188 22.38 -3.68 -5.10
N GLU A 189 23.15 -4.64 -5.58
CA GLU A 189 24.43 -4.35 -6.24
C GLU A 189 24.20 -3.61 -7.57
N ALA A 190 23.22 -4.01 -8.37
CA ALA A 190 22.86 -3.29 -9.60
C ALA A 190 22.44 -1.85 -9.29
N LEU A 191 21.61 -1.65 -8.26
CA LEU A 191 21.16 -0.34 -7.81
C LEU A 191 22.31 0.56 -7.32
N LYS A 192 23.29 -0.03 -6.64
CA LYS A 192 24.47 0.69 -6.18
C LYS A 192 25.33 1.20 -7.34
N ASN A 193 25.47 0.41 -8.40
CA ASN A 193 26.42 0.67 -9.49
C ASN A 193 25.77 1.31 -10.74
N ILE A 194 24.44 1.31 -10.90
CA ILE A 194 23.79 1.89 -12.08
C ILE A 194 23.96 3.42 -12.13
N ASN A 195 24.25 3.94 -13.33
CA ASN A 195 24.39 5.38 -13.54
C ASN A 195 23.04 6.11 -13.41
N PRO A 196 22.97 7.23 -12.67
CA PRO A 196 21.72 7.98 -12.45
C PRO A 196 21.39 8.88 -13.64
N ILE A 197 20.88 8.30 -14.72
CA ILE A 197 20.45 9.03 -15.93
C ILE A 197 18.94 8.87 -16.17
N PRO A 198 18.28 9.81 -16.88
CA PRO A 198 16.82 9.79 -17.07
C PRO A 198 16.26 8.45 -17.57
N THR A 199 16.98 7.76 -18.45
CA THR A 199 16.54 6.47 -19.01
C THR A 199 16.54 5.32 -17.99
N THR A 200 17.16 5.50 -16.83
CA THR A 200 17.23 4.50 -15.74
C THR A 200 16.23 4.75 -14.61
N PHE A 201 15.72 5.97 -14.46
CA PHE A 201 14.92 6.39 -13.30
C PHE A 201 13.71 5.49 -13.06
N ASN A 202 12.94 5.13 -14.09
CA ASN A 202 11.77 4.26 -13.91
C ASN A 202 12.15 2.91 -13.29
N ALA A 203 13.24 2.27 -13.73
CA ALA A 203 13.68 0.99 -13.17
C ALA A 203 14.16 1.12 -11.72
N VAL A 204 14.80 2.23 -11.40
CA VAL A 204 15.39 2.46 -10.09
C VAL A 204 14.36 2.96 -9.07
N PHE A 205 13.45 3.86 -9.43
CA PHE A 205 12.46 4.42 -8.51
C PHE A 205 11.44 3.37 -8.08
N GLU A 206 11.18 2.36 -8.92
CA GLU A 206 10.44 1.15 -8.52
C GLU A 206 11.06 0.45 -7.29
N LYS A 207 12.36 0.66 -7.02
CA LYS A 207 13.05 0.08 -5.85
C LYS A 207 12.86 0.86 -4.56
N SER A 208 12.33 2.08 -4.62
CA SER A 208 11.92 2.82 -3.42
C SER A 208 10.77 2.12 -2.67
N TYR A 209 10.08 1.17 -3.32
CA TYR A 209 9.02 0.32 -2.76
C TYR A 209 9.20 -1.16 -3.09
N ASP A 210 10.45 -1.64 -3.21
CA ASP A 210 10.74 -3.07 -3.38
C ASP A 210 10.21 -3.91 -2.21
N ILE A 211 9.77 -5.13 -2.48
CA ILE A 211 9.29 -6.07 -1.45
C ILE A 211 10.38 -6.37 -0.41
N ASN A 212 11.66 -6.29 -0.78
CA ASN A 212 12.78 -6.50 0.13
C ASN A 212 13.23 -5.19 0.80
N LEU A 213 13.15 -5.14 2.14
CA LEU A 213 13.62 -4.01 2.96
C LEU A 213 15.06 -3.58 2.65
N GLY A 214 15.97 -4.53 2.44
CA GLY A 214 17.38 -4.23 2.13
C GLY A 214 17.57 -3.50 0.81
N VAL A 215 16.74 -3.81 -0.20
CA VAL A 215 16.74 -3.12 -1.51
C VAL A 215 16.19 -1.70 -1.35
N ARG A 216 15.09 -1.51 -0.60
CA ARG A 216 14.56 -0.17 -0.29
C ARG A 216 15.59 0.68 0.42
N LYS A 217 16.24 0.15 1.46
CA LYS A 217 17.35 0.86 2.15
C LYS A 217 18.47 1.23 1.18
N MET A 218 18.89 0.32 0.29
CA MET A 218 19.92 0.62 -0.72
C MET A 218 19.52 1.78 -1.63
N PHE A 219 18.24 1.89 -2.00
CA PHE A 219 17.73 3.04 -2.75
C PHE A 219 17.98 4.35 -1.99
N TYR A 220 17.49 4.46 -0.76
CA TYR A 220 17.55 5.71 0.00
C TYR A 220 18.96 6.07 0.48
N TYR A 221 19.78 5.10 0.90
CA TYR A 221 21.11 5.38 1.45
C TYR A 221 22.20 5.53 0.38
N ASN A 222 22.06 4.88 -0.78
CA ASN A 222 23.15 4.82 -1.76
C ASN A 222 22.79 5.43 -3.12
N TYR A 223 21.54 5.30 -3.57
CA TYR A 223 21.13 5.82 -4.87
C TYR A 223 20.57 7.25 -4.79
N LEU A 224 19.64 7.52 -3.87
CA LEU A 224 19.03 8.84 -3.68
C LEU A 224 20.07 9.98 -3.53
N PRO A 225 21.19 9.82 -2.78
CA PRO A 225 22.19 10.89 -2.68
C PRO A 225 22.84 11.28 -4.03
N LYS A 226 22.87 10.37 -5.01
CA LYS A 226 23.44 10.60 -6.34
C LYS A 226 22.50 11.35 -7.28
N LEU A 227 21.22 11.46 -6.94
CA LEU A 227 20.22 12.16 -7.74
C LEU A 227 20.29 13.67 -7.51
N SER A 228 19.81 14.43 -8.48
CA SER A 228 19.45 15.85 -8.32
C SER A 228 17.94 15.94 -8.33
N ILE A 229 17.32 16.26 -7.19
CA ILE A 229 15.86 16.35 -7.06
C ILE A 229 15.29 17.45 -7.97
N LYS A 230 16.06 18.51 -8.21
CA LYS A 230 15.71 19.62 -9.12
C LYS A 230 15.49 19.15 -10.56
N ASP A 231 16.24 18.15 -11.00
CA ASP A 231 16.25 17.69 -12.39
C ASP A 231 15.21 16.58 -12.65
N LEU A 232 14.46 16.18 -11.61
CA LEU A 232 13.41 15.17 -11.72
C LEU A 232 12.11 15.78 -12.26
N SER A 233 11.38 15.00 -13.05
CA SER A 233 10.00 15.33 -13.42
C SER A 233 9.10 15.44 -12.18
N LEU A 234 7.96 16.15 -12.31
CA LEU A 234 6.97 16.27 -11.24
C LEU A 234 6.50 14.89 -10.74
N GLU A 235 6.16 13.98 -11.66
CA GLU A 235 5.74 12.61 -11.34
C GLU A 235 6.76 11.88 -10.44
N ASN A 236 8.04 11.99 -10.78
CA ASN A 236 9.11 11.36 -10.03
C ASN A 236 9.32 12.00 -8.65
N ARG A 237 9.23 13.34 -8.56
CA ARG A 237 9.32 14.06 -7.29
C ARG A 237 8.18 13.67 -6.34
N ILE A 238 6.95 13.61 -6.86
CA ILE A 238 5.76 13.17 -6.12
C ILE A 238 5.92 11.71 -5.66
N LEU A 239 6.38 10.82 -6.54
CA LEU A 239 6.61 9.43 -6.21
C LEU A 239 7.59 9.32 -5.03
N LEU A 240 8.75 9.98 -5.11
CA LEU A 240 9.75 9.93 -4.03
C LEU A 240 9.24 10.54 -2.73
N LEU A 241 8.53 11.67 -2.78
CA LEU A 241 7.90 12.28 -1.61
C LEU A 241 6.95 11.29 -0.93
N LYS A 242 5.99 10.74 -1.67
CA LYS A 242 5.01 9.77 -1.14
C LYS A 242 5.69 8.54 -0.58
N ARG A 243 6.67 7.97 -1.29
CA ARG A 243 7.35 6.74 -0.85
C ARG A 243 8.22 6.97 0.38
N ALA A 244 8.84 8.13 0.52
CA ALA A 244 9.63 8.46 1.70
C ALA A 244 8.75 8.66 2.94
N PHE A 245 7.64 9.39 2.79
CA PHE A 245 6.74 9.73 3.90
C PHE A 245 5.83 8.56 4.33
N LEU A 246 5.51 7.65 3.41
CA LEU A 246 4.67 6.48 3.70
C LEU A 246 5.46 5.21 4.04
N GLU A 247 6.80 5.26 4.08
CA GLU A 247 7.63 4.13 4.52
C GLU A 247 7.42 3.86 6.01
N ARG A 248 7.26 2.58 6.37
CA ARG A 248 6.88 2.17 7.72
C ARG A 248 7.97 1.38 8.44
N GLU A 249 8.93 0.82 7.71
CA GLU A 249 9.93 -0.10 8.27
C GLU A 249 11.28 0.56 8.61
N PHE A 250 11.54 1.77 8.09
CA PHE A 250 12.72 2.57 8.44
C PHE A 250 12.48 4.06 8.15
N ASP A 251 13.34 4.92 8.70
CA ASP A 251 13.21 6.38 8.58
C ASP A 251 13.65 6.92 7.20
N ALA A 252 12.92 6.55 6.15
CA ALA A 252 13.14 7.09 4.81
C ALA A 252 12.82 8.59 4.73
N LYS A 253 11.84 9.04 5.52
CA LYS A 253 11.43 10.44 5.63
C LYS A 253 12.62 11.34 5.99
N SER A 254 13.34 11.06 7.09
CA SER A 254 14.48 11.90 7.47
C SER A 254 15.61 11.90 6.43
N ILE A 255 15.85 10.78 5.75
CA ILE A 255 16.85 10.70 4.68
C ILE A 255 16.46 11.61 3.50
N PHE A 256 15.19 11.56 3.09
CA PHE A 256 14.67 12.39 2.01
C PHE A 256 14.66 13.88 2.38
N ILE A 257 14.28 14.22 3.61
CA ILE A 257 14.39 15.58 4.14
C ILE A 257 15.84 16.06 4.15
N GLY A 258 16.76 15.21 4.58
CA GLY A 258 18.20 15.48 4.52
C GLY A 258 18.64 15.81 3.10
N LYS A 259 18.20 15.03 2.11
CA LYS A 259 18.48 15.28 0.69
C LYS A 259 17.95 16.62 0.20
N ILE A 260 16.72 17.00 0.55
CA ILE A 260 16.20 18.33 0.22
C ILE A 260 17.08 19.42 0.85
N ARG A 261 17.46 19.28 2.13
CA ARG A 261 18.32 20.27 2.82
C ARG A 261 19.72 20.41 2.19
N THR A 262 20.26 19.35 1.60
CA THR A 262 21.56 19.43 0.90
C THR A 262 21.48 20.10 -0.46
N GLU A 263 20.29 20.11 -1.10
CA GLU A 263 20.12 20.65 -2.46
C GLU A 263 19.52 22.05 -2.48
N PHE A 264 18.74 22.40 -1.46
CA PHE A 264 17.99 23.63 -1.39
C PHE A 264 18.31 24.36 -0.09
N ASP A 265 18.56 25.67 -0.19
CA ASP A 265 18.49 26.54 0.97
C ASP A 265 17.02 26.76 1.33
N VAL A 266 16.55 25.99 2.32
CA VAL A 266 15.17 25.99 2.79
C VAL A 266 14.75 27.36 3.31
N SER A 267 15.67 28.13 3.91
CA SER A 267 15.36 29.43 4.51
C SER A 267 14.92 30.48 3.49
N THR A 268 15.46 30.39 2.27
CA THR A 268 15.19 31.35 1.19
C THR A 268 14.26 30.80 0.11
N ASN A 269 14.13 29.49 -0.02
CA ASN A 269 13.40 28.85 -1.13
C ASN A 269 12.19 28.03 -0.70
N LEU A 270 11.66 28.22 0.52
CA LEU A 270 10.58 27.40 1.04
C LEU A 270 9.39 27.27 0.07
N LEU A 271 8.82 28.38 -0.41
CA LEU A 271 7.70 28.34 -1.36
C LEU A 271 8.03 27.55 -2.64
N LYS A 272 9.20 27.80 -3.22
CA LYS A 272 9.65 27.12 -4.44
C LYS A 272 9.80 25.62 -4.20
N ILE A 273 10.34 25.20 -3.05
CA ILE A 273 10.45 23.78 -2.71
C ILE A 273 9.06 23.13 -2.73
N PHE A 274 8.06 23.76 -2.12
CA PHE A 274 6.71 23.20 -2.06
C PHE A 274 6.06 23.14 -3.44
N GLU A 275 6.22 24.21 -4.23
CA GLU A 275 5.74 24.27 -5.61
C GLU A 275 6.35 23.17 -6.48
N LEU A 276 7.64 22.84 -6.29
CA LEU A 276 8.30 21.74 -7.02
C LEU A 276 7.67 20.36 -6.76
N PHE A 277 6.96 20.18 -5.64
CA PHE A 277 6.32 18.92 -5.26
C PHE A 277 4.78 18.97 -5.32
N PHE A 278 4.20 20.11 -5.70
CA PHE A 278 2.76 20.31 -5.61
C PHE A 278 1.98 19.48 -6.63
N ASP A 279 0.94 18.81 -6.13
CA ASP A 279 -0.08 18.09 -6.90
C ASP A 279 -1.37 18.02 -6.06
N THR A 280 -2.52 17.99 -6.72
CA THR A 280 -3.83 17.99 -6.04
C THR A 280 -4.23 16.62 -5.49
N GLU A 281 -3.44 15.57 -5.71
CA GLU A 281 -3.65 14.27 -5.08
C GLU A 281 -3.59 14.38 -3.55
N GLU A 282 -4.67 13.95 -2.87
CA GLU A 282 -4.84 14.04 -1.41
C GLU A 282 -3.63 13.55 -0.60
N ARG A 283 -3.03 12.42 -1.00
CA ARG A 283 -1.85 11.87 -0.31
C ARG A 283 -0.62 12.76 -0.45
N VAL A 284 -0.47 13.46 -1.57
CA VAL A 284 0.61 14.44 -1.77
C VAL A 284 0.39 15.64 -0.86
N LEU A 285 -0.83 16.16 -0.82
CA LEU A 285 -1.19 17.28 0.05
C LEU A 285 -0.91 16.97 1.53
N ILE A 286 -1.21 15.76 2.00
CA ILE A 286 -0.86 15.33 3.37
C ILE A 286 0.67 15.35 3.59
N CYS A 287 1.45 14.79 2.66
CA CYS A 287 2.91 14.79 2.76
C CYS A 287 3.47 16.22 2.75
N LEU A 288 2.88 17.13 1.96
CA LEU A 288 3.26 18.54 1.91
C LEU A 288 2.93 19.27 3.21
N LYS A 289 1.77 19.02 3.83
CA LYS A 289 1.47 19.59 5.17
C LYS A 289 2.52 19.16 6.19
N GLU A 290 2.88 17.88 6.23
CA GLU A 290 3.94 17.41 7.11
C GLU A 290 5.32 18.02 6.77
N LEU A 291 5.63 18.20 5.48
CA LEU A 291 6.84 18.89 5.04
C LEU A 291 6.87 20.33 5.55
N LEU A 292 5.70 21.01 5.57
CA LEU A 292 5.57 22.39 6.05
C LEU A 292 5.93 22.49 7.50
N GLU A 293 5.39 21.60 8.34
CA GLU A 293 5.70 21.57 9.77
C GLU A 293 7.22 21.40 10.02
N ILE A 294 7.92 20.65 9.16
CA ILE A 294 9.37 20.39 9.29
C ILE A 294 10.23 21.60 8.87
N PHE A 295 9.82 22.34 7.84
CA PHE A 295 10.63 23.38 7.22
C PHE A 295 10.23 24.81 7.55
N CYS A 296 8.96 25.05 7.89
CA CYS A 296 8.44 26.40 8.06
C CYS A 296 9.11 27.13 9.23
N GLY A 297 9.40 26.43 10.34
CA GLY A 297 10.10 27.01 11.49
C GLY A 297 9.47 28.33 11.94
N SER A 298 10.26 29.41 12.00
CA SER A 298 9.81 30.78 12.32
C SER A 298 9.52 31.65 11.09
N THR A 299 9.46 31.08 9.88
CA THR A 299 9.28 31.82 8.64
C THR A 299 7.92 32.53 8.63
N PHE A 300 7.93 33.79 8.23
CA PHE A 300 6.74 34.63 8.11
C PHE A 300 6.33 34.76 6.64
N PHE A 301 5.05 34.56 6.35
CA PHE A 301 4.45 34.82 5.04
C PHE A 301 3.35 35.87 5.16
N ASP A 302 3.40 36.85 4.26
CA ASP A 302 2.40 37.90 4.14
C ASP A 302 1.49 37.63 2.94
N PHE A 303 0.19 37.50 3.20
CA PHE A 303 -0.84 37.25 2.19
C PHE A 303 -1.56 38.56 1.88
N ASN A 304 -0.89 39.47 1.18
CA ASN A 304 -1.46 40.76 0.79
C ASN A 304 -2.31 40.68 -0.50
N ASP A 305 -2.90 41.81 -0.93
CA ASP A 305 -3.75 41.87 -2.13
C ASP A 305 -3.10 41.35 -3.42
N SER A 306 -1.76 41.41 -3.54
CA SER A 306 -1.07 40.87 -4.71
C SER A 306 -1.14 39.34 -4.76
N PHE A 307 -1.11 38.67 -3.60
CA PHE A 307 -1.26 37.23 -3.49
C PHE A 307 -2.63 36.76 -4.01
N PHE A 308 -3.70 37.48 -3.70
CA PHE A 308 -5.06 37.11 -4.13
C PHE A 308 -5.31 37.30 -5.63
N LYS A 309 -4.63 38.27 -6.25
CA LYS A 309 -4.73 38.49 -7.69
C LYS A 309 -4.19 37.31 -8.50
N GLU A 310 -3.16 36.64 -8.00
CA GLU A 310 -2.48 35.53 -8.67
C GLU A 310 -2.75 34.17 -8.03
N ILE A 311 -3.85 34.03 -7.26
CA ILE A 311 -4.14 32.79 -6.54
C ILE A 311 -4.33 31.61 -7.51
N SER A 312 -3.57 30.56 -7.23
CA SER A 312 -3.51 29.26 -7.89
C SER A 312 -3.84 28.12 -6.92
N ASP A 313 -4.02 26.91 -7.45
CA ASP A 313 -4.19 25.68 -6.65
C ASP A 313 -3.11 25.57 -5.57
N PHE A 314 -1.84 25.75 -5.97
CA PHE A 314 -0.69 25.70 -5.06
C PHE A 314 -0.78 26.75 -3.96
N SER A 315 -0.92 28.02 -4.33
CA SER A 315 -0.92 29.13 -3.36
C SER A 315 -2.11 29.06 -2.39
N SER A 316 -3.31 28.69 -2.87
CA SER A 316 -4.49 28.52 -2.01
C SER A 316 -4.30 27.41 -0.98
N PHE A 317 -3.76 26.26 -1.40
CA PHE A 317 -3.44 25.15 -0.51
C PHE A 317 -2.33 25.51 0.49
N PHE A 318 -1.29 26.19 0.02
CA PHE A 318 -0.18 26.62 0.86
C PHE A 318 -0.66 27.59 1.95
N MET A 319 -1.50 28.57 1.59
CA MET A 319 -2.07 29.52 2.55
C MET A 319 -2.86 28.81 3.65
N VAL A 320 -3.80 27.91 3.28
CA VAL A 320 -4.55 27.11 4.27
C VAL A 320 -3.61 26.35 5.18
N SER A 321 -2.67 25.60 4.60
CA SER A 321 -1.76 24.73 5.36
C SER A 321 -0.84 25.54 6.29
N TYR A 322 -0.41 26.72 5.86
CA TYR A 322 0.41 27.62 6.66
C TYR A 322 -0.37 28.25 7.80
N LEU A 323 -1.61 28.69 7.57
CA LEU A 323 -2.47 29.22 8.62
C LEU A 323 -2.82 28.16 9.66
N GLU A 324 -3.15 26.92 9.24
CA GLU A 324 -3.35 25.78 10.15
C GLU A 324 -2.11 25.53 11.02
N PHE A 325 -0.92 25.53 10.41
CA PHE A 325 0.34 25.38 11.14
C PHE A 325 0.59 26.54 12.12
N LYS A 326 0.39 27.78 11.69
CA LYS A 326 0.60 28.97 12.53
C LYS A 326 -0.37 29.01 13.70
N GLU A 327 -1.65 28.75 13.49
CA GLU A 327 -2.64 28.68 14.56
C GLU A 327 -2.26 27.60 15.58
N LYS A 328 -1.83 26.42 15.11
CA LYS A 328 -1.39 25.30 15.97
C LYS A 328 -0.17 25.63 16.84
N ILE A 329 0.79 26.43 16.33
CA ILE A 329 2.05 26.73 17.04
C ILE A 329 1.98 28.03 17.85
N GLN A 330 1.34 29.07 17.32
CA GLN A 330 1.38 30.44 17.84
C GLN A 330 -0.01 30.97 18.26
N GLY A 331 -1.09 30.22 18.01
CA GLY A 331 -2.46 30.64 18.30
C GLY A 331 -3.05 31.55 17.22
N ARG A 332 -4.37 31.74 17.28
CA ARG A 332 -5.16 32.48 16.27
C ARG A 332 -4.77 33.95 16.16
N ASP A 333 -4.46 34.60 17.27
CA ASP A 333 -4.09 36.03 17.30
C ASP A 333 -2.80 36.34 16.52
N SER A 334 -2.00 35.32 16.20
CA SER A 334 -0.76 35.46 15.43
C SER A 334 -0.96 35.44 13.91
N LEU A 335 -2.18 35.15 13.44
CA LEU A 335 -2.49 35.00 12.03
C LEU A 335 -2.53 36.36 11.33
N ASN A 336 -1.75 36.49 10.27
CA ASN A 336 -1.80 37.65 9.39
C ASN A 336 -2.78 37.39 8.25
N LEU A 337 -4.04 37.80 8.46
CA LEU A 337 -5.12 37.65 7.50
C LEU A 337 -5.40 38.99 6.80
N PRO A 338 -5.84 38.96 5.53
CA PRO A 338 -6.39 40.14 4.86
C PRO A 338 -7.57 40.76 5.61
N ASP A 339 -8.00 41.94 5.19
CA ASP A 339 -9.27 42.50 5.64
C ASP A 339 -10.45 41.57 5.26
N LEU A 340 -11.31 41.28 6.23
CA LEU A 340 -12.44 40.35 6.08
C LEU A 340 -13.40 40.75 4.95
N TYR A 341 -13.72 42.04 4.84
CA TYR A 341 -14.69 42.51 3.84
C TYR A 341 -14.13 42.35 2.43
N THR A 342 -12.87 42.70 2.26
CA THR A 342 -12.12 42.52 1.01
C THR A 342 -12.02 41.04 0.63
N TYR A 343 -11.67 40.19 1.59
CA TYR A 343 -11.54 38.75 1.40
C TYR A 343 -12.87 38.09 1.04
N ALA A 344 -13.94 38.40 1.76
CA ALA A 344 -15.24 37.80 1.52
C ALA A 344 -15.86 38.28 0.18
N ALA A 345 -15.63 39.54 -0.22
CA ALA A 345 -15.98 40.02 -1.56
C ALA A 345 -15.22 39.25 -2.66
N PHE A 346 -13.93 38.97 -2.45
CA PHE A 346 -13.12 38.16 -3.36
C PHE A 346 -13.66 36.72 -3.48
N LEU A 347 -13.95 36.06 -2.36
CA LEU A 347 -14.57 34.73 -2.35
C LEU A 347 -15.89 34.72 -3.12
N TYR A 348 -16.76 35.71 -2.88
CA TYR A 348 -18.02 35.84 -3.59
C TYR A 348 -17.82 35.95 -5.10
N GLN A 349 -16.89 36.81 -5.54
CA GLN A 349 -16.59 36.99 -6.95
C GLN A 349 -16.09 35.69 -7.60
N ARG A 350 -15.24 34.93 -6.89
CA ARG A 350 -14.74 33.62 -7.34
C ARG A 350 -15.88 32.60 -7.45
N CYS A 351 -16.75 32.51 -6.45
CA CYS A 351 -17.94 31.65 -6.52
C CYS A 351 -18.83 32.02 -7.71
N GLN A 352 -19.11 33.30 -7.92
CA GLN A 352 -19.91 33.76 -9.07
C GLN A 352 -19.25 33.45 -10.40
N SER A 353 -17.94 33.64 -10.53
CA SER A 353 -17.22 33.28 -11.75
C SER A 353 -17.28 31.79 -12.03
N PHE A 354 -17.29 30.95 -11.00
CA PHE A 354 -17.40 29.50 -11.15
C PHE A 354 -18.81 29.07 -11.54
N ILE A 355 -19.82 29.62 -10.86
CA ILE A 355 -21.25 29.36 -11.13
C ILE A 355 -21.63 29.70 -12.57
N ASN A 356 -21.05 30.77 -13.13
CA ASN A 356 -21.36 31.23 -14.49
C ASN A 356 -20.56 30.51 -15.60
N LYS A 357 -19.61 29.61 -15.27
CA LYS A 357 -18.87 28.82 -16.26
C LYS A 357 -19.58 27.50 -16.53
N GLU A 358 -19.69 27.10 -17.80
CA GLU A 358 -20.11 25.74 -18.15
C GLU A 358 -19.07 24.70 -17.69
N SER A 359 -19.53 23.50 -17.32
CA SER A 359 -18.72 22.47 -16.67
C SER A 359 -17.63 21.88 -17.58
N THR A 360 -16.42 22.44 -17.51
CA THR A 360 -15.20 21.93 -18.17
C THR A 360 -14.26 21.26 -17.18
N PHE A 361 -13.20 20.57 -17.63
CA PHE A 361 -12.17 20.01 -16.74
C PHE A 361 -11.48 21.07 -15.85
N GLU A 362 -11.41 22.32 -16.32
CA GLU A 362 -10.96 23.50 -15.55
C GLU A 362 -11.83 23.77 -14.31
N SER A 363 -13.05 23.22 -14.25
CA SER A 363 -13.92 23.34 -13.08
C SER A 363 -13.37 22.63 -11.83
N LYS A 364 -12.59 21.55 -11.97
CA LYS A 364 -12.06 20.83 -10.79
C LYS A 364 -11.00 21.61 -10.04
N ASN A 365 -10.11 22.30 -10.77
CA ASN A 365 -9.04 23.10 -10.17
C ASN A 365 -9.61 24.38 -9.55
N GLU A 366 -10.48 25.09 -10.26
CA GLU A 366 -11.14 26.28 -9.70
C GLU A 366 -11.95 25.94 -8.44
N PHE A 367 -12.59 24.77 -8.43
CA PHE A 367 -13.31 24.30 -7.25
C PHE A 367 -12.37 24.00 -6.06
N PHE A 368 -11.21 23.39 -6.31
CA PHE A 368 -10.19 23.18 -5.27
C PHE A 368 -9.74 24.51 -4.62
N ILE A 369 -9.54 25.56 -5.43
CA ILE A 369 -9.26 26.91 -4.93
C ILE A 369 -10.41 27.42 -4.07
N ILE A 370 -11.65 27.34 -4.55
CA ILE A 370 -12.83 27.80 -3.81
C ILE A 370 -12.98 27.08 -2.45
N GLN A 371 -12.77 25.76 -2.41
CA GLN A 371 -12.78 25.00 -1.15
C GLN A 371 -11.72 25.52 -0.17
N ASN A 372 -10.50 25.79 -0.65
CA ASN A 372 -9.45 26.34 0.21
C ASN A 372 -9.80 27.76 0.68
N LEU A 373 -10.45 28.58 -0.16
CA LEU A 373 -10.93 29.90 0.24
C LEU A 373 -12.03 29.82 1.32
N PHE A 374 -12.95 28.86 1.24
CA PHE A 374 -13.91 28.62 2.33
C PHE A 374 -13.20 28.19 3.62
N LYS A 375 -12.18 27.33 3.54
CA LYS A 375 -11.39 26.92 4.72
C LYS A 375 -10.69 28.12 5.39
N ILE A 376 -10.17 29.06 4.60
CA ILE A 376 -9.52 30.25 5.15
C ILE A 376 -10.48 31.11 5.99
N LEU A 377 -11.79 31.13 5.68
CA LEU A 377 -12.76 31.87 6.50
C LEU A 377 -12.83 31.39 7.96
N TYR A 378 -12.52 30.14 8.24
CA TYR A 378 -12.54 29.60 9.61
C TYR A 378 -11.45 30.18 10.53
N PHE A 379 -10.45 30.87 9.96
CA PHE A 379 -9.43 31.59 10.71
C PHE A 379 -9.84 33.02 11.06
N TYR A 380 -10.90 33.56 10.46
CA TYR A 380 -11.39 34.89 10.77
C TYR A 380 -12.30 34.88 11.99
N ASP A 381 -12.08 35.82 12.89
CA ASP A 381 -13.00 36.03 14.00
C ASP A 381 -14.10 37.04 13.63
N CYS A 382 -15.33 36.53 13.53
CA CYS A 382 -16.51 37.32 13.16
C CYS A 382 -17.23 37.89 14.40
N PHE A 383 -16.52 38.70 15.18
CA PHE A 383 -17.03 39.19 16.47
C PHE A 383 -18.16 40.22 16.35
N THR A 384 -18.20 41.01 15.28
CA THR A 384 -19.13 42.15 15.15
C THR A 384 -20.40 41.78 14.37
N ASP A 385 -21.54 42.35 14.76
CA ASP A 385 -22.80 42.14 14.01
C ASP A 385 -22.71 42.65 12.56
N GLU A 386 -21.89 43.68 12.30
CA GLU A 386 -21.65 44.19 10.95
C GLU A 386 -20.93 43.16 10.07
N SER A 387 -19.86 42.54 10.59
CA SER A 387 -19.14 41.48 9.88
C SER A 387 -20.03 40.26 9.60
N ARG A 388 -20.85 39.85 10.58
CA ARG A 388 -21.79 38.73 10.44
C ARG A 388 -22.85 39.03 9.38
N LYS A 389 -23.48 40.21 9.43
CA LYS A 389 -24.46 40.64 8.41
C LYS A 389 -23.87 40.70 7.01
N PHE A 390 -22.62 41.17 6.87
CA PHE A 390 -21.94 41.21 5.59
C PHE A 390 -21.72 39.81 5.00
N LEU A 391 -21.20 38.88 5.79
CA LEU A 391 -21.01 37.49 5.37
C LEU A 391 -22.34 36.80 5.04
N LEU A 392 -23.38 37.00 5.86
CA LEU A 392 -24.72 36.47 5.58
C LEU A 392 -25.31 37.06 4.29
N SER A 393 -25.03 38.34 3.97
CA SER A 393 -25.45 38.92 2.70
C SER A 393 -24.80 38.24 1.48
N ILE A 394 -23.55 37.79 1.63
CA ILE A 394 -22.82 37.02 0.61
C ILE A 394 -23.42 35.61 0.50
N CYS A 395 -23.62 34.92 1.62
CA CYS A 395 -24.27 33.62 1.65
C CYS A 395 -25.65 33.66 0.98
N TYR A 396 -26.47 34.67 1.29
CA TYR A 396 -27.79 34.86 0.69
C TYR A 396 -27.70 34.98 -0.83
N LYS A 397 -26.75 35.78 -1.35
CA LYS A 397 -26.55 35.93 -2.80
C LYS A 397 -26.11 34.63 -3.46
N ILE A 398 -25.21 33.87 -2.85
CA ILE A 398 -24.73 32.58 -3.39
C ILE A 398 -25.88 31.57 -3.42
N LEU A 399 -26.56 31.38 -2.29
CA LEU A 399 -27.59 30.34 -2.13
C LEU A 399 -28.92 30.64 -2.86
N THR A 400 -29.09 31.86 -3.37
CA THR A 400 -30.24 32.24 -4.22
C THR A 400 -29.91 32.24 -5.72
N THR A 401 -28.68 31.84 -6.07
CA THR A 401 -28.23 31.59 -7.46
C THR A 401 -28.04 30.07 -7.68
N LYS A 402 -27.95 29.62 -8.94
CA LYS A 402 -27.75 28.20 -9.29
C LYS A 402 -26.33 27.71 -8.96
N ALA A 403 -26.03 27.54 -7.67
CA ALA A 403 -24.75 27.03 -7.21
C ALA A 403 -24.64 25.49 -7.29
N THR A 404 -23.41 24.97 -7.30
CA THR A 404 -23.20 23.51 -7.23
C THR A 404 -23.47 22.98 -5.83
N GLU A 405 -23.61 21.65 -5.71
CA GLU A 405 -23.81 20.99 -4.42
C GLU A 405 -22.74 21.38 -3.39
N GLU A 406 -21.48 21.42 -3.82
CA GLU A 406 -20.37 21.61 -2.89
C GLU A 406 -20.20 23.06 -2.45
N ILE A 407 -20.48 24.04 -3.33
CA ILE A 407 -20.54 25.45 -2.92
C ILE A 407 -21.70 25.65 -1.95
N THR A 408 -22.83 24.99 -2.21
CA THR A 408 -24.00 25.04 -1.32
C THR A 408 -23.66 24.51 0.07
N GLU A 409 -23.02 23.34 0.17
CA GLU A 409 -22.58 22.77 1.45
C GLU A 409 -21.67 23.72 2.25
N ASN A 410 -20.61 24.21 1.61
CA ASN A 410 -19.66 25.12 2.27
C ASN A 410 -20.31 26.44 2.69
N THR A 411 -21.25 26.95 1.89
CA THR A 411 -21.97 28.18 2.21
C THR A 411 -22.94 27.98 3.38
N ILE A 412 -23.63 26.83 3.47
CA ILE A 412 -24.49 26.50 4.62
C ILE A 412 -23.68 26.33 5.90
N LEU A 413 -22.51 25.67 5.83
CA LEU A 413 -21.60 25.58 6.97
C LEU A 413 -21.11 26.97 7.43
N LEU A 414 -20.86 27.89 6.49
CA LEU A 414 -20.54 29.28 6.80
C LEU A 414 -21.73 30.01 7.46
N CYS A 415 -22.96 29.81 6.97
CA CYS A 415 -24.16 30.37 7.63
C CYS A 415 -24.24 29.92 9.09
N LYS A 416 -24.01 28.63 9.34
CA LYS A 416 -24.00 28.06 10.70
C LYS A 416 -22.90 28.65 11.58
N LEU A 417 -21.71 28.90 11.01
CA LEU A 417 -20.58 29.48 11.74
C LEU A 417 -20.85 30.94 12.16
N VAL A 418 -21.59 31.68 11.33
CA VAL A 418 -21.75 33.15 11.44
C VAL A 418 -23.07 33.56 12.09
N CYS A 419 -24.09 32.68 12.09
CA CYS A 419 -25.42 32.97 12.59
C CYS A 419 -25.84 31.99 13.69
N ASP A 420 -25.89 32.47 14.94
CA ASP A 420 -26.22 31.65 16.09
C ASP A 420 -27.73 31.67 16.44
N SER A 421 -28.36 32.85 16.50
CA SER A 421 -29.73 33.00 17.06
C SER A 421 -30.86 33.05 16.02
N GLU A 422 -30.57 33.46 14.79
CA GLU A 422 -31.57 33.68 13.72
C GLU A 422 -31.35 32.79 12.49
N LEU A 423 -30.56 31.72 12.64
CA LEU A 423 -30.18 30.84 11.53
C LEU A 423 -31.42 30.26 10.83
N GLU A 424 -32.42 29.88 11.61
CA GLU A 424 -33.68 29.34 11.11
C GLU A 424 -34.40 30.32 10.18
N VAL A 425 -34.61 31.55 10.64
CA VAL A 425 -35.28 32.61 9.88
C VAL A 425 -34.49 32.93 8.62
N PHE A 426 -33.16 32.97 8.73
CA PHE A 426 -32.28 33.25 7.61
C PHE A 426 -32.37 32.16 6.52
N ILE A 427 -32.25 30.88 6.88
CA ILE A 427 -32.38 29.76 5.94
C ILE A 427 -33.79 29.73 5.33
N GLY A 428 -34.83 29.93 6.14
CA GLY A 428 -36.21 30.01 5.66
C GLY A 428 -36.41 31.12 4.62
N SER A 429 -35.72 32.25 4.77
CA SER A 429 -35.75 33.35 3.80
C SER A 429 -35.11 32.98 2.45
N ILE A 430 -34.04 32.17 2.46
CA ILE A 430 -33.35 31.67 1.26
C ILE A 430 -34.23 30.66 0.54
N ILE A 431 -34.82 29.72 1.27
CA ILE A 431 -35.76 28.72 0.74
C ILE A 431 -36.94 29.43 0.07
N SER A 432 -37.57 30.37 0.80
CA SER A 432 -38.70 31.17 0.29
C SER A 432 -38.33 31.93 -0.99
N LYS A 433 -37.10 32.44 -1.07
CA LYS A 433 -36.62 33.16 -2.25
C LYS A 433 -36.42 32.23 -3.45
N ASN A 434 -35.85 31.04 -3.26
CA ASN A 434 -35.69 30.06 -4.32
C ASN A 434 -37.02 29.51 -4.84
N ILE A 435 -38.00 29.29 -3.95
CA ILE A 435 -39.38 28.93 -4.36
C ILE A 435 -40.00 30.04 -5.22
N LYS A 436 -39.91 31.30 -4.78
CA LYS A 436 -40.42 32.46 -5.54
C LYS A 436 -39.74 32.63 -6.91
N ASN A 437 -38.47 32.23 -7.01
CA ASN A 437 -37.69 32.28 -8.25
C ASN A 437 -37.87 31.01 -9.11
N GLU A 438 -38.76 30.08 -8.74
CA GLU A 438 -38.98 28.79 -9.40
C GLU A 438 -37.68 27.95 -9.55
N ASN A 439 -36.73 28.13 -8.62
CA ASN A 439 -35.45 27.43 -8.62
C ASN A 439 -35.49 26.17 -7.74
N THR A 440 -36.29 25.19 -8.17
CA THR A 440 -36.58 23.96 -7.42
C THR A 440 -35.32 23.18 -7.05
N GLU A 441 -34.35 23.10 -7.96
CA GLU A 441 -33.08 22.40 -7.73
C GLU A 441 -32.30 23.02 -6.56
N MET A 442 -32.09 24.34 -6.58
CA MET A 442 -31.41 25.03 -5.47
C MET A 442 -32.19 24.98 -4.17
N CYS A 443 -33.53 25.06 -4.24
CA CYS A 443 -34.37 24.91 -3.06
C CYS A 443 -34.10 23.56 -2.38
N LEU A 444 -34.10 22.47 -3.16
CA LEU A 444 -33.82 21.12 -2.68
C LEU A 444 -32.38 20.95 -2.16
N LEU A 445 -31.38 21.56 -2.81
CA LEU A 445 -29.99 21.53 -2.34
C LEU A 445 -29.82 22.28 -1.01
N VAL A 446 -30.42 23.47 -0.87
CA VAL A 446 -30.42 24.22 0.39
C VAL A 446 -31.08 23.39 1.50
N CYS A 447 -32.21 22.74 1.20
CA CYS A 447 -32.87 21.84 2.15
C CYS A 447 -31.97 20.66 2.54
N LYS A 448 -31.34 19.99 1.55
CA LYS A 448 -30.44 18.84 1.76
C LYS A 448 -29.30 19.20 2.70
N TYR A 449 -28.60 20.30 2.45
CA TYR A 449 -27.47 20.70 3.26
C TYR A 449 -27.86 21.34 4.59
N THR A 450 -29.06 21.93 4.68
CA THR A 450 -29.65 22.29 5.98
C THR A 450 -29.81 21.04 6.85
N MET A 451 -30.46 20.00 6.32
CA MET A 451 -30.66 18.71 7.02
C MET A 451 -29.36 18.01 7.42
N LYS A 452 -28.35 18.06 6.54
CA LYS A 452 -27.06 17.40 6.74
C LYS A 452 -26.16 18.13 7.74
N CYS A 453 -26.14 19.46 7.73
CA CYS A 453 -25.09 20.25 8.39
C CYS A 453 -25.56 21.03 9.61
N ILE A 454 -26.84 21.41 9.69
CA ILE A 454 -27.37 22.25 10.77
C ILE A 454 -27.79 21.36 11.95
N TYR A 455 -27.17 21.62 13.11
CA TYR A 455 -27.45 20.92 14.36
C TYR A 455 -27.30 21.90 15.54
N PRO A 456 -28.14 21.81 16.60
CA PRO A 456 -29.22 20.83 16.82
C PRO A 456 -30.38 20.96 15.82
N PHE A 457 -31.27 19.95 15.80
CA PHE A 457 -32.45 19.96 14.91
C PHE A 457 -33.41 21.08 15.35
N LEU A 458 -33.96 21.81 14.38
CA LEU A 458 -34.77 23.03 14.55
C LEU A 458 -36.12 22.87 13.84
N ASP A 459 -37.12 23.70 14.15
CA ASP A 459 -38.48 23.64 13.60
C ASP A 459 -38.51 23.73 12.06
N ILE A 460 -37.57 24.49 11.46
CA ILE A 460 -37.39 24.54 9.99
C ILE A 460 -37.15 23.17 9.36
N HIS A 461 -36.58 22.19 10.07
CA HIS A 461 -36.39 20.86 9.50
C HIS A 461 -37.75 20.15 9.33
N HIS A 462 -38.65 20.28 10.31
CA HIS A 462 -40.02 19.79 10.17
C HIS A 462 -40.76 20.51 9.05
N ALA A 463 -40.61 21.84 8.94
CA ALA A 463 -41.20 22.61 7.85
C ALA A 463 -40.66 22.17 6.48
N ILE A 464 -39.34 22.01 6.33
CA ILE A 464 -38.71 21.52 5.09
C ILE A 464 -39.31 20.17 4.67
N ILE A 465 -39.39 19.20 5.59
CA ILE A 465 -39.91 17.88 5.23
C ILE A 465 -41.39 17.94 4.86
N ASN A 466 -42.22 18.54 5.71
CA ASN A 466 -43.67 18.46 5.56
C ASN A 466 -44.20 19.38 4.46
N GLU A 467 -43.61 20.57 4.27
CA GLU A 467 -44.14 21.60 3.38
C GLU A 467 -43.43 21.64 2.02
N ILE A 468 -42.23 21.08 1.91
CA ILE A 468 -41.41 21.17 0.68
C ILE A 468 -41.09 19.80 0.13
N VAL A 469 -40.36 18.97 0.89
CA VAL A 469 -39.80 17.71 0.39
C VAL A 469 -40.92 16.71 0.08
N MET A 470 -41.87 16.51 0.99
CA MET A 470 -42.96 15.54 0.81
C MET A 470 -43.91 15.92 -0.33
N PRO A 471 -44.44 17.16 -0.41
CA PRO A 471 -45.26 17.58 -1.56
C PRO A 471 -44.52 17.40 -2.89
N LEU A 472 -43.27 17.88 -2.98
CA LEU A 472 -42.49 17.79 -4.21
C LEU A 472 -42.20 16.34 -4.61
N PHE A 473 -41.89 15.45 -3.67
CA PHE A 473 -41.66 14.03 -3.95
C PHE A 473 -42.90 13.37 -4.58
N THR A 474 -44.10 13.74 -4.13
CA THR A 474 -45.36 13.20 -4.66
C THR A 474 -45.72 13.76 -6.04
N GLU A 475 -45.44 15.05 -6.28
CA GLU A 475 -45.85 15.75 -7.51
C GLU A 475 -44.85 15.58 -8.66
N THR A 476 -43.55 15.48 -8.35
CA THR A 476 -42.52 15.49 -9.40
C THR A 476 -42.38 14.14 -10.10
N THR A 477 -42.16 14.17 -11.41
CA THR A 477 -41.76 12.99 -12.20
C THR A 477 -40.25 12.91 -12.44
N ASN A 478 -39.50 13.94 -12.03
CA ASN A 478 -38.07 14.01 -12.23
C ASN A 478 -37.33 13.12 -11.22
N SER A 479 -36.64 12.09 -11.71
CA SER A 479 -35.89 11.14 -10.89
C SER A 479 -34.76 11.79 -10.08
N SER A 480 -34.10 12.82 -10.61
CA SER A 480 -33.04 13.52 -9.89
C SER A 480 -33.59 14.28 -8.68
N PHE A 481 -34.73 14.96 -8.85
CA PHE A 481 -35.40 15.64 -7.74
C PHE A 481 -35.91 14.64 -6.70
N LYS A 482 -36.45 13.49 -7.13
CA LYS A 482 -36.82 12.40 -6.20
C LYS A 482 -35.61 11.90 -5.41
N SER A 483 -34.47 11.69 -6.05
CA SER A 483 -33.23 11.28 -5.37
C SER A 483 -32.83 12.27 -4.27
N VAL A 484 -32.84 13.58 -4.55
CA VAL A 484 -32.51 14.60 -3.54
C VAL A 484 -33.57 14.68 -2.43
N CYS A 485 -34.86 14.48 -2.75
CA CYS A 485 -35.91 14.38 -1.74
C CYS A 485 -35.67 13.19 -0.80
N LEU A 486 -35.30 12.03 -1.34
CA LEU A 486 -34.98 10.83 -0.54
C LEU A 486 -33.76 11.05 0.36
N GLN A 487 -32.73 11.77 -0.11
CA GLN A 487 -31.59 12.16 0.72
C GLN A 487 -32.00 13.08 1.89
N ASN A 488 -32.91 14.03 1.65
CA ASN A 488 -33.49 14.87 2.72
C ASN A 488 -34.25 14.02 3.74
N ILE A 489 -35.09 13.09 3.26
CA ILE A 489 -35.85 12.16 4.10
C ILE A 489 -34.88 11.32 4.95
N PHE A 490 -33.80 10.81 4.35
CA PHE A 490 -32.76 10.07 5.07
C PHE A 490 -32.14 10.90 6.20
N PHE A 491 -31.70 12.13 5.92
CA PHE A 491 -31.10 12.98 6.95
C PHE A 491 -32.09 13.32 8.08
N PHE A 492 -33.38 13.47 7.76
CA PHE A 492 -34.44 13.60 8.77
C PHE A 492 -34.54 12.31 9.63
N LEU A 493 -34.65 11.14 9.00
CA LEU A 493 -34.84 9.85 9.67
C LEU A 493 -33.70 9.45 10.60
N ILE A 494 -32.46 9.83 10.27
CA ILE A 494 -31.31 9.59 11.15
C ILE A 494 -31.46 10.33 12.49
N LYS A 495 -32.27 11.40 12.54
CA LYS A 495 -32.48 12.22 13.74
C LYS A 495 -33.82 11.93 14.41
N GLU A 496 -34.89 11.88 13.63
CA GLU A 496 -36.25 11.63 14.12
C GLU A 496 -36.90 10.55 13.26
N PHE A 497 -37.12 9.37 13.85
CA PHE A 497 -37.72 8.25 13.14
C PHE A 497 -39.22 8.45 12.93
N LYS A 498 -39.66 8.34 11.67
CA LYS A 498 -41.08 8.31 11.28
C LYS A 498 -41.34 7.13 10.34
N PRO A 499 -42.22 6.18 10.70
CA PRO A 499 -42.46 4.97 9.90
C PRO A 499 -42.89 5.26 8.45
N GLU A 500 -43.75 6.26 8.23
CA GLU A 500 -44.20 6.62 6.88
C GLU A 500 -43.04 7.05 5.97
N PHE A 501 -42.16 7.90 6.50
CA PHE A 501 -40.99 8.39 5.76
C PHE A 501 -39.96 7.28 5.54
N PHE A 502 -39.81 6.37 6.50
CA PHE A 502 -38.95 5.20 6.35
C PHE A 502 -39.44 4.29 5.22
N ASN A 503 -40.73 3.95 5.19
CA ASN A 503 -41.30 3.10 4.14
C ASN A 503 -41.11 3.72 2.75
N ILE A 504 -41.38 5.03 2.62
CA ILE A 504 -41.14 5.77 1.37
C ILE A 504 -39.67 5.69 0.95
N LEU A 505 -38.75 5.88 1.89
CA LEU A 505 -37.32 5.83 1.59
C LEU A 505 -36.90 4.43 1.12
N ILE A 506 -37.26 3.38 1.86
CA ILE A 506 -36.90 1.99 1.54
C ILE A 506 -37.45 1.55 0.19
N GLU A 507 -38.74 1.81 -0.08
CA GLU A 507 -39.38 1.43 -1.36
C GLU A 507 -38.73 2.11 -2.57
N ASN A 508 -38.07 3.26 -2.36
CA ASN A 508 -37.47 4.06 -3.42
C ASN A 508 -35.93 4.14 -3.34
N LEU A 509 -35.27 3.33 -2.49
CA LEU A 509 -33.82 3.36 -2.33
C LEU A 509 -33.06 3.18 -3.65
N ASN A 510 -33.59 2.38 -4.57
CA ASN A 510 -32.97 2.14 -5.88
C ASN A 510 -32.82 3.40 -6.75
N ILE A 511 -33.63 4.45 -6.50
CA ILE A 511 -33.60 5.71 -7.25
C ILE A 511 -32.63 6.71 -6.59
N CYS A 512 -32.24 6.48 -5.34
CA CYS A 512 -31.36 7.37 -4.59
C CYS A 512 -29.90 7.19 -4.99
N GLU A 513 -29.18 8.30 -5.10
CA GLU A 513 -27.72 8.26 -5.14
C GLU A 513 -27.16 7.83 -3.78
N ASN A 514 -26.07 7.06 -3.77
CA ASN A 514 -25.45 6.52 -2.55
C ASN A 514 -26.41 5.66 -1.70
N ASN A 515 -27.32 4.95 -2.36
CA ASN A 515 -28.33 4.11 -1.74
C ASN A 515 -27.78 3.05 -0.77
N ILE A 516 -26.64 2.45 -1.08
CA ILE A 516 -25.97 1.47 -0.20
C ILE A 516 -25.50 2.14 1.09
N GLU A 517 -24.83 3.29 0.99
CA GLU A 517 -24.34 4.04 2.15
C GLU A 517 -25.50 4.51 3.03
N ILE A 518 -26.57 5.02 2.42
CA ILE A 518 -27.81 5.41 3.11
C ILE A 518 -28.41 4.23 3.86
N ALA A 519 -28.57 3.07 3.20
CA ALA A 519 -29.11 1.87 3.82
C ALA A 519 -28.28 1.43 5.03
N VAL A 520 -26.94 1.42 4.89
CA VAL A 520 -26.00 1.06 5.97
C VAL A 520 -26.07 2.06 7.12
N ASP A 521 -26.12 3.36 6.84
CA ASP A 521 -26.18 4.40 7.86
C ASP A 521 -27.50 4.36 8.63
N LEU A 522 -28.63 4.08 7.96
CA LEU A 522 -29.91 3.80 8.61
C LEU A 522 -29.79 2.60 9.54
N TYR A 523 -29.22 1.49 9.05
CA TYR A 523 -29.04 0.28 9.83
C TYR A 523 -28.12 0.50 11.04
N CYS A 524 -27.11 1.36 10.93
CA CYS A 524 -26.18 1.66 12.03
C CYS A 524 -26.68 2.79 12.96
N SER A 525 -27.84 3.41 12.66
CA SER A 525 -28.39 4.48 13.48
C SER A 525 -28.95 3.96 14.80
N ASN A 526 -28.56 4.59 15.91
CA ASN A 526 -29.07 4.26 17.24
C ASN A 526 -30.46 4.85 17.52
N ASN A 527 -30.94 5.77 16.66
CA ASN A 527 -32.20 6.48 16.86
C ASN A 527 -33.41 5.74 16.27
N ILE A 528 -33.18 4.57 15.68
CA ILE A 528 -34.20 3.80 14.96
C ILE A 528 -34.30 2.39 15.54
N ASP A 529 -35.53 1.94 15.77
CA ASP A 529 -35.82 0.58 16.22
C ASP A 529 -35.35 -0.45 15.18
N LYS A 530 -34.55 -1.41 15.62
CA LYS A 530 -33.95 -2.43 14.76
C LYS A 530 -34.98 -3.40 14.21
N GLU A 531 -36.02 -3.73 14.98
CA GLU A 531 -37.05 -4.67 14.53
C GLU A 531 -37.77 -4.17 13.28
N LEU A 532 -37.87 -2.84 13.12
CA LEU A 532 -38.54 -2.20 11.99
C LEU A 532 -37.66 -2.12 10.74
N ILE A 533 -36.33 -1.96 10.90
CA ILE A 533 -35.43 -1.66 9.78
C ILE A 533 -34.57 -2.83 9.32
N GLU A 534 -34.35 -3.81 10.19
CA GLU A 534 -33.38 -4.88 9.94
C GLU A 534 -33.73 -5.64 8.66
N LYS A 535 -34.91 -6.25 8.60
CA LYS A 535 -35.27 -7.08 7.46
C LYS A 535 -35.28 -6.29 6.13
N PRO A 536 -35.97 -5.14 6.00
CA PRO A 536 -36.02 -4.41 4.73
C PRO A 536 -34.65 -3.94 4.24
N VAL A 537 -33.80 -3.45 5.16
CA VAL A 537 -32.47 -2.96 4.80
C VAL A 537 -31.54 -4.11 4.41
N LEU A 538 -31.53 -5.20 5.18
CA LEU A 538 -30.63 -6.31 4.89
C LEU A 538 -31.05 -7.08 3.62
N GLU A 539 -32.36 -7.15 3.30
CA GLU A 539 -32.85 -7.67 2.02
C GLU A 539 -32.38 -6.80 0.85
N PHE A 540 -32.53 -5.47 0.95
CA PHE A 540 -32.03 -4.54 -0.07
C PHE A 540 -30.52 -4.71 -0.32
N LEU A 541 -29.72 -4.84 0.73
CA LEU A 541 -28.26 -5.02 0.60
C LEU A 541 -27.90 -6.38 0.01
N LYS A 542 -28.70 -7.41 0.29
CA LYS A 542 -28.54 -8.74 -0.30
C LYS A 542 -28.82 -8.73 -1.80
N GLU A 543 -29.83 -7.99 -2.26
CA GLU A 543 -30.12 -7.81 -3.69
C GLU A 543 -28.99 -7.06 -4.42
N ASN A 544 -28.31 -6.16 -3.71
CA ASN A 544 -27.24 -5.34 -4.27
C ASN A 544 -25.82 -5.90 -4.07
N ILE A 545 -25.68 -7.16 -3.66
CA ILE A 545 -24.39 -7.77 -3.22
C ILE A 545 -23.25 -7.68 -4.27
N SER A 546 -23.58 -7.57 -5.55
CA SER A 546 -22.63 -7.48 -6.66
C SER A 546 -22.03 -6.09 -6.88
N ASN A 547 -22.52 -5.07 -6.18
CA ASN A 547 -22.05 -3.69 -6.33
C ASN A 547 -20.63 -3.49 -5.73
N GLU A 548 -19.77 -2.78 -6.44
CA GLU A 548 -18.36 -2.56 -6.04
C GLU A 548 -18.18 -1.87 -4.68
N ARG A 549 -19.19 -1.13 -4.19
CA ARG A 549 -19.16 -0.44 -2.89
C ARG A 549 -19.53 -1.35 -1.71
N ILE A 550 -20.20 -2.48 -1.98
CA ILE A 550 -20.70 -3.43 -0.97
C ILE A 550 -19.61 -3.90 0.00
N PRO A 551 -18.38 -4.24 -0.43
CA PRO A 551 -17.37 -4.71 0.52
C PRO A 551 -17.11 -3.71 1.65
N PHE A 552 -17.03 -2.41 1.34
CA PHE A 552 -16.79 -1.37 2.35
C PHE A 552 -18.00 -1.21 3.27
N SER A 553 -19.21 -1.25 2.70
CA SER A 553 -20.47 -1.11 3.43
C SER A 553 -20.78 -2.30 4.36
N LEU A 554 -20.60 -3.53 3.88
CA LEU A 554 -20.84 -4.74 4.70
C LEU A 554 -19.89 -4.83 5.88
N THR A 555 -18.65 -4.37 5.74
CA THR A 555 -17.72 -4.36 6.88
C THR A 555 -18.24 -3.51 8.04
N ARG A 556 -18.96 -2.41 7.74
CA ARG A 556 -19.56 -1.55 8.77
C ARG A 556 -20.72 -2.26 9.48
N ILE A 557 -21.58 -2.96 8.75
CA ILE A 557 -22.71 -3.71 9.32
C ILE A 557 -22.20 -4.85 10.21
N LEU A 558 -21.25 -5.64 9.70
CA LEU A 558 -20.68 -6.75 10.47
C LEU A 558 -20.02 -6.22 11.76
N LEU A 559 -19.24 -5.13 11.68
CA LEU A 559 -18.66 -4.48 12.87
C LEU A 559 -19.71 -3.93 13.82
N TYR A 560 -20.79 -3.34 13.30
CA TYR A 560 -21.88 -2.85 14.14
C TYR A 560 -22.52 -4.00 14.91
N ASN A 561 -22.83 -5.12 14.24
CA ASN A 561 -23.50 -6.26 14.83
C ASN A 561 -22.64 -6.95 15.89
N ILE A 562 -21.35 -7.17 15.61
CA ILE A 562 -20.46 -7.83 16.58
C ILE A 562 -20.23 -6.97 17.84
N ILE A 563 -20.29 -5.63 17.73
CA ILE A 563 -20.08 -4.71 18.85
C ILE A 563 -21.37 -4.51 19.67
N TYR A 564 -22.49 -4.27 19.00
CA TYR A 564 -23.73 -3.79 19.63
C TYR A 564 -24.82 -4.86 19.75
N GLN A 565 -24.92 -5.82 18.82
CA GLN A 565 -25.97 -6.84 18.81
C GLN A 565 -25.48 -8.17 19.39
N LYS A 566 -24.93 -8.15 20.61
CA LYS A 566 -24.26 -9.28 21.33
C LYS A 566 -25.01 -10.62 21.44
N THR A 567 -26.10 -10.84 20.72
CA THR A 567 -27.01 -11.97 20.87
C THR A 567 -27.28 -12.64 19.53
N ASN A 568 -26.62 -13.78 19.34
CA ASN A 568 -26.82 -14.81 18.32
C ASN A 568 -26.45 -14.46 16.86
N LEU A 569 -25.73 -15.40 16.23
CA LEU A 569 -25.39 -15.38 14.81
C LEU A 569 -26.65 -15.27 13.95
N ASN A 570 -26.90 -14.09 13.38
CA ASN A 570 -27.98 -13.90 12.41
C ASN A 570 -27.61 -14.57 11.07
N GLU A 571 -28.60 -15.15 10.39
CA GLU A 571 -28.44 -15.68 9.03
C GLU A 571 -27.95 -14.61 8.04
N PHE A 572 -28.29 -13.34 8.25
CA PHE A 572 -27.75 -12.24 7.45
C PHE A 572 -26.24 -12.04 7.65
N ASP A 573 -25.73 -12.10 8.88
CA ASP A 573 -24.29 -11.98 9.14
C ASP A 573 -23.51 -13.11 8.47
N LYS A 574 -24.05 -14.34 8.55
CA LYS A 574 -23.48 -15.50 7.85
C LYS A 574 -23.45 -15.28 6.34
N TYR A 575 -24.57 -14.81 5.78
CA TYR A 575 -24.69 -14.52 4.35
C TYR A 575 -23.69 -13.44 3.89
N PHE A 576 -23.62 -12.32 4.60
CA PHE A 576 -22.73 -11.21 4.25
C PHE A 576 -21.26 -11.57 4.44
N LEU A 577 -20.90 -12.25 5.52
CA LEU A 577 -19.52 -12.68 5.74
C LEU A 577 -19.08 -13.67 4.66
N THR A 578 -19.93 -14.64 4.31
CA THR A 578 -19.64 -15.61 3.24
C THR A 578 -19.36 -14.90 1.92
N ASN A 579 -20.23 -13.97 1.52
CA ASN A 579 -20.06 -13.20 0.29
C ASN A 579 -18.82 -12.30 0.34
N LEU A 580 -18.56 -11.63 1.46
CA LEU A 580 -17.39 -10.77 1.62
C LEU A 580 -16.08 -11.55 1.52
N MET A 581 -16.02 -12.74 2.11
CA MET A 581 -14.85 -13.63 1.99
C MET A 581 -14.69 -14.14 0.56
N ASN A 582 -15.78 -14.52 -0.12
CA ASN A 582 -15.73 -14.92 -1.53
C ASN A 582 -15.21 -13.77 -2.41
N ILE A 583 -15.67 -12.53 -2.18
CA ILE A 583 -15.16 -11.34 -2.87
C ILE A 583 -13.67 -11.15 -2.58
N TYR A 584 -13.24 -11.26 -1.32
CA TYR A 584 -11.84 -11.09 -0.93
C TYR A 584 -10.89 -12.06 -1.65
N TYR A 585 -11.26 -13.35 -1.73
CA TYR A 585 -10.40 -14.37 -2.35
C TYR A 585 -10.48 -14.41 -3.88
N SER A 586 -11.49 -13.77 -4.49
CA SER A 586 -11.70 -13.74 -5.95
C SER A 586 -11.31 -12.42 -6.61
N THR A 587 -11.35 -11.30 -5.88
CA THR A 587 -11.10 -9.97 -6.45
C THR A 587 -9.66 -9.82 -6.93
N GLN A 588 -9.45 -8.97 -7.92
CA GLN A 588 -8.12 -8.46 -8.31
C GLN A 588 -7.88 -7.01 -7.87
N ASN A 589 -8.88 -6.37 -7.24
CA ASN A 589 -8.77 -5.01 -6.78
C ASN A 589 -7.96 -4.93 -5.47
N ASP A 590 -6.79 -4.31 -5.53
CA ASP A 590 -5.88 -4.18 -4.38
C ASP A 590 -6.49 -3.37 -3.23
N LYS A 591 -7.31 -2.35 -3.52
CA LYS A 591 -7.99 -1.55 -2.49
C LYS A 591 -8.94 -2.43 -1.69
N THR A 592 -9.75 -3.25 -2.37
CA THR A 592 -10.67 -4.19 -1.73
C THR A 592 -9.91 -5.26 -0.95
N LYS A 593 -8.84 -5.83 -1.50
CA LYS A 593 -8.00 -6.81 -0.79
C LYS A 593 -7.41 -6.24 0.49
N GLN A 594 -6.82 -5.04 0.43
CA GLN A 594 -6.20 -4.40 1.59
C GLN A 594 -7.24 -4.04 2.65
N TRP A 595 -8.40 -3.49 2.24
CA TRP A 595 -9.50 -3.18 3.14
C TRP A 595 -10.00 -4.43 3.87
N CYS A 596 -10.35 -5.48 3.13
CA CYS A 596 -10.85 -6.73 3.70
C CYS A 596 -9.80 -7.42 4.58
N LEU A 597 -8.51 -7.38 4.21
CA LEU A 597 -7.46 -7.96 5.04
C LEU A 597 -7.37 -7.30 6.42
N ILE A 598 -7.38 -5.95 6.45
CA ILE A 598 -7.37 -5.20 7.71
C ILE A 598 -8.66 -5.49 8.49
N PHE A 599 -9.81 -5.40 7.82
CA PHE A 599 -11.10 -5.70 8.43
C PHE A 599 -11.15 -7.09 9.05
N PHE A 600 -10.80 -8.16 8.32
CA PHE A 600 -10.86 -9.53 8.84
C PHE A 600 -9.91 -9.71 10.03
N ASN A 601 -8.73 -9.10 10.00
CA ASN A 601 -7.80 -9.16 11.11
C ASN A 601 -8.40 -8.52 12.38
N GLU A 602 -9.01 -7.34 12.27
CA GLU A 602 -9.67 -6.67 13.39
C GLU A 602 -10.95 -7.40 13.82
N TYR A 603 -11.81 -7.78 12.88
CA TYR A 603 -13.10 -8.42 13.11
C TYR A 603 -12.95 -9.78 13.80
N PHE A 604 -12.07 -10.65 13.29
CA PHE A 604 -11.85 -11.96 13.89
C PHE A 604 -11.01 -11.92 15.17
N SER A 605 -10.33 -10.80 15.46
CA SER A 605 -9.74 -10.60 16.77
C SER A 605 -10.79 -10.46 17.88
N ILE A 606 -12.02 -10.03 17.53
CA ILE A 606 -13.17 -9.87 18.43
C ILE A 606 -13.92 -11.19 18.63
N SER A 607 -14.28 -11.92 17.57
CA SER A 607 -14.83 -13.29 17.66
C SER A 607 -14.64 -14.04 16.34
N CYS A 608 -14.43 -15.36 16.43
CA CYS A 608 -14.39 -16.27 15.28
C CYS A 608 -15.65 -17.14 15.14
N ASP A 609 -16.69 -16.95 15.94
CA ASP A 609 -17.86 -17.84 15.94
C ASP A 609 -18.58 -17.84 14.59
N ILE A 610 -18.74 -16.65 13.98
CA ILE A 610 -19.33 -16.53 12.64
C ILE A 610 -18.46 -17.27 11.62
N LEU A 611 -17.12 -17.10 11.69
CA LEU A 611 -16.18 -17.77 10.80
C LEU A 611 -16.29 -19.29 10.91
N VAL A 612 -16.41 -19.82 12.13
CA VAL A 612 -16.61 -21.25 12.38
C VAL A 612 -17.88 -21.77 11.71
N SER A 613 -18.94 -20.95 11.66
CA SER A 613 -20.20 -21.31 11.03
C SER A 613 -20.18 -21.27 9.50
N VAL A 614 -19.43 -20.35 8.89
CA VAL A 614 -19.47 -20.12 7.42
C VAL A 614 -18.29 -20.69 6.64
N LEU A 615 -17.19 -21.07 7.29
CA LEU A 615 -15.94 -21.42 6.59
C LEU A 615 -16.11 -22.56 5.59
N ALA A 616 -16.95 -23.55 5.89
CA ALA A 616 -17.22 -24.65 4.99
C ALA A 616 -17.91 -24.18 3.69
N ASP A 617 -18.89 -23.28 3.80
CA ASP A 617 -19.57 -22.66 2.66
C ASP A 617 -18.63 -21.76 1.86
N VAL A 618 -17.79 -20.97 2.54
CA VAL A 618 -16.78 -20.13 1.88
C VAL A 618 -15.86 -21.00 1.04
N LEU A 619 -15.19 -22.00 1.64
CA LEU A 619 -14.28 -22.89 0.91
C LEU A 619 -14.99 -23.65 -0.22
N GLY A 620 -16.26 -23.99 -0.02
CA GLY A 620 -17.09 -24.64 -1.03
C GLY A 620 -17.38 -23.78 -2.27
N ASN A 621 -17.44 -22.47 -2.09
CA ASN A 621 -17.75 -21.49 -3.15
C ASN A 621 -16.49 -20.95 -3.85
N LEU A 622 -15.30 -21.20 -3.31
CA LEU A 622 -14.06 -20.74 -3.92
C LEU A 622 -13.72 -21.53 -5.19
N SER A 623 -13.39 -20.82 -6.27
CA SER A 623 -12.83 -21.44 -7.47
C SER A 623 -11.33 -21.77 -7.30
N ASN A 624 -10.58 -20.90 -6.61
CA ASN A 624 -9.13 -20.96 -6.43
C ASN A 624 -8.72 -20.54 -5.02
N ASN A 625 -7.42 -20.58 -4.70
CA ASN A 625 -6.83 -20.06 -3.45
C ASN A 625 -7.24 -20.78 -2.15
N HIS A 626 -7.86 -21.96 -2.22
CA HIS A 626 -8.27 -22.77 -1.06
C HIS A 626 -7.19 -22.89 0.02
N LYS A 627 -5.94 -23.19 -0.36
CA LYS A 627 -4.83 -23.33 0.61
C LYS A 627 -4.56 -22.03 1.38
N VAL A 628 -4.50 -20.90 0.67
CA VAL A 628 -4.28 -19.58 1.27
C VAL A 628 -5.43 -19.25 2.22
N ALA A 629 -6.68 -19.47 1.78
CA ALA A 629 -7.86 -19.22 2.59
C ALA A 629 -7.85 -20.04 3.90
N MET A 630 -7.56 -21.34 3.80
CA MET A 630 -7.43 -22.22 4.95
C MET A 630 -6.33 -21.77 5.93
N ASP A 631 -5.14 -21.46 5.41
CA ASP A 631 -4.00 -21.06 6.25
C ASP A 631 -4.27 -19.70 6.94
N GLN A 632 -4.91 -18.75 6.25
CA GLN A 632 -5.31 -17.45 6.82
C GLN A 632 -6.43 -17.58 7.85
N CYS A 633 -7.46 -18.39 7.59
CA CYS A 633 -8.54 -18.59 8.55
C CYS A 633 -8.04 -19.28 9.83
N MET A 634 -7.14 -20.25 9.69
CA MET A 634 -6.46 -20.86 10.85
C MET A 634 -5.60 -19.85 11.61
N TYR A 635 -4.92 -18.94 10.90
CA TYR A 635 -4.19 -17.86 11.54
C TYR A 635 -5.11 -16.96 12.35
N TRP A 636 -6.25 -16.52 11.80
CA TRP A 636 -7.22 -15.69 12.52
C TRP A 636 -7.80 -16.40 13.74
N MET A 637 -8.22 -17.65 13.61
CA MET A 637 -8.73 -18.46 14.74
C MET A 637 -7.69 -18.69 15.83
N ARG A 638 -6.40 -18.74 15.50
CA ARG A 638 -5.32 -18.87 16.50
C ARG A 638 -4.91 -17.54 17.11
N SER A 639 -5.16 -16.43 16.42
CA SER A 639 -4.76 -15.09 16.84
C SER A 639 -5.88 -14.34 17.58
N THR A 640 -7.09 -14.90 17.61
CA THR A 640 -8.22 -14.30 18.33
C THR A 640 -7.99 -14.29 19.84
N ARG A 641 -8.60 -13.32 20.52
CA ARG A 641 -8.49 -13.17 21.99
C ARG A 641 -9.34 -14.18 22.76
N TYR A 642 -10.27 -14.84 22.08
CA TYR A 642 -11.26 -15.74 22.68
C TYR A 642 -11.03 -17.19 22.27
N LYS A 643 -11.56 -18.13 23.06
CA LYS A 643 -11.48 -19.56 22.76
C LYS A 643 -12.33 -19.87 21.54
N VAL A 644 -11.71 -20.43 20.50
CA VAL A 644 -12.42 -20.91 19.30
C VAL A 644 -12.95 -22.32 19.53
N ASP A 645 -14.19 -22.56 19.15
CA ASP A 645 -14.77 -23.90 19.15
C ASP A 645 -14.37 -24.67 17.88
N PHE A 646 -13.22 -25.33 17.97
CA PHE A 646 -12.73 -26.20 16.91
C PHE A 646 -13.56 -27.48 16.73
N GLN A 647 -14.33 -27.90 17.75
CA GLN A 647 -15.21 -29.06 17.65
C GLN A 647 -16.41 -28.74 16.76
N ASP A 648 -16.97 -27.53 16.90
CA ASP A 648 -18.03 -27.00 16.04
C ASP A 648 -17.58 -26.87 14.60
N LEU A 649 -16.39 -26.33 14.38
CA LEU A 649 -15.80 -26.21 13.05
C LEU A 649 -15.68 -27.59 12.38
N PHE A 650 -15.18 -28.57 13.13
CA PHE A 650 -15.03 -29.93 12.65
C PHE A 650 -16.37 -30.54 12.23
N TYR A 651 -17.38 -30.39 13.09
CA TYR A 651 -18.74 -30.88 12.82
C TYR A 651 -19.36 -30.20 11.58
N ASN A 652 -19.28 -28.87 11.48
CA ASN A 652 -19.81 -28.10 10.35
C ASN A 652 -19.21 -28.55 9.01
N PHE A 653 -17.90 -28.81 8.97
CA PHE A 653 -17.22 -29.32 7.78
C PHE A 653 -17.76 -30.69 7.35
N LEU A 654 -17.93 -31.63 8.29
CA LEU A 654 -18.49 -32.95 7.98
C LEU A 654 -19.92 -32.84 7.43
N ILE A 655 -20.77 -32.05 8.09
CA ILE A 655 -22.15 -31.82 7.64
C ILE A 655 -22.18 -31.21 6.23
N TYR A 656 -21.35 -30.19 5.98
CA TYR A 656 -21.23 -29.57 4.67
C TYR A 656 -20.85 -30.57 3.57
N LEU A 657 -19.83 -31.41 3.81
CA LEU A 657 -19.39 -32.43 2.87
C LEU A 657 -20.46 -33.50 2.59
N ILE A 658 -21.23 -33.89 3.62
CA ILE A 658 -22.31 -34.88 3.48
C ILE A 658 -23.48 -34.31 2.70
N ARG A 659 -23.89 -33.06 2.99
CA ARG A 659 -25.00 -32.37 2.31
C ARG A 659 -24.72 -32.12 0.84
N ASN A 660 -23.46 -31.82 0.51
CA ASN A 660 -23.06 -31.52 -0.85
C ASN A 660 -22.40 -32.71 -1.56
N SER A 661 -22.68 -33.94 -1.11
CA SER A 661 -21.97 -35.13 -1.61
C SER A 661 -22.19 -35.40 -3.11
N SER A 662 -23.24 -34.84 -3.69
CA SER A 662 -23.60 -34.92 -5.11
C SER A 662 -22.91 -33.88 -6.00
N LYS A 663 -22.26 -32.87 -5.42
CA LYS A 663 -21.53 -31.84 -6.16
C LYS A 663 -20.07 -32.28 -6.40
N SER A 664 -19.42 -31.72 -7.41
CA SER A 664 -17.98 -31.96 -7.71
C SER A 664 -17.07 -31.27 -6.70
N ILE A 665 -17.16 -31.65 -5.42
CA ILE A 665 -16.35 -31.09 -4.34
C ILE A 665 -15.00 -31.81 -4.30
N ASN A 666 -13.93 -31.03 -4.14
CA ASN A 666 -12.61 -31.58 -3.88
C ASN A 666 -12.46 -31.93 -2.38
N TYR A 667 -12.94 -33.12 -2.01
CA TYR A 667 -12.90 -33.62 -0.62
C TYR A 667 -11.51 -33.59 0.00
N LYS A 668 -10.46 -33.81 -0.81
CA LYS A 668 -9.07 -33.82 -0.33
C LYS A 668 -8.68 -32.52 0.36
N ILE A 669 -9.19 -31.37 -0.12
CA ILE A 669 -8.91 -30.07 0.48
C ILE A 669 -9.46 -29.99 1.91
N PHE A 670 -10.73 -30.38 2.08
CA PHE A 670 -11.43 -30.32 3.37
C PHE A 670 -10.88 -31.36 4.35
N ILE A 671 -10.57 -32.58 3.91
CA ILE A 671 -9.99 -33.60 4.80
C ILE A 671 -8.59 -33.18 5.27
N ASN A 672 -7.75 -32.65 4.38
CA ASN A 672 -6.44 -32.10 4.77
C ASN A 672 -6.56 -30.93 5.76
N PHE A 673 -7.67 -30.18 5.73
CA PHE A 673 -7.95 -29.14 6.71
C PHE A 673 -8.32 -29.73 8.06
N LEU A 674 -9.23 -30.70 8.09
CA LEU A 674 -9.64 -31.39 9.32
C LEU A 674 -8.46 -32.08 10.02
N GLU A 675 -7.51 -32.62 9.28
CA GLU A 675 -6.27 -33.16 9.85
C GLU A 675 -5.43 -32.14 10.63
N LYS A 676 -5.56 -30.83 10.32
CA LYS A 676 -4.88 -29.76 11.07
C LYS A 676 -5.57 -29.43 12.40
N ILE A 677 -6.75 -30.00 12.65
CA ILE A 677 -7.57 -29.81 13.86
C ILE A 677 -7.54 -31.14 14.64
N PRO A 678 -6.55 -31.35 15.53
CA PRO A 678 -6.47 -32.60 16.27
C PRO A 678 -7.68 -32.73 17.22
N PRO A 679 -8.34 -33.91 17.27
CA PRO A 679 -9.33 -34.21 18.30
C PRO A 679 -8.73 -34.03 19.70
N ASN A 680 -9.50 -33.44 20.62
CA ASN A 680 -9.05 -33.14 21.98
C ASN A 680 -9.92 -33.90 22.98
N GLU A 681 -9.31 -34.51 24.00
CA GLU A 681 -10.01 -35.27 25.04
C GLU A 681 -11.03 -34.41 25.84
N ASN A 682 -10.85 -33.08 25.86
CA ASN A 682 -11.77 -32.15 26.52
C ASN A 682 -12.98 -31.75 25.66
N TRP A 683 -13.14 -32.35 24.48
CA TRP A 683 -14.31 -32.13 23.62
C TRP A 683 -15.59 -32.61 24.28
N ASP A 684 -16.70 -31.94 23.97
CA ASP A 684 -18.01 -32.35 24.45
C ASP A 684 -18.33 -33.76 23.94
N LYS A 685 -18.65 -34.66 24.86
CA LYS A 685 -18.83 -36.09 24.58
C LYS A 685 -19.98 -36.33 23.61
N ILE A 686 -21.09 -35.61 23.78
CA ILE A 686 -22.28 -35.76 22.92
C ILE A 686 -21.91 -35.35 21.50
N LYS A 687 -21.28 -34.19 21.33
CA LYS A 687 -20.88 -33.67 20.03
C LYS A 687 -19.77 -34.50 19.38
N THR A 688 -18.85 -35.09 20.15
CA THR A 688 -17.87 -36.06 19.64
C THR A 688 -18.56 -37.27 19.02
N LYS A 689 -19.58 -37.83 19.68
CA LYS A 689 -20.39 -38.91 19.10
C LYS A 689 -21.10 -38.47 17.82
N LYS A 690 -21.64 -37.24 17.77
CA LYS A 690 -22.26 -36.68 16.56
C LYS A 690 -21.26 -36.60 15.40
N ILE A 691 -20.04 -36.17 15.67
CA ILE A 691 -18.92 -36.11 14.72
C ILE A 691 -18.54 -37.52 14.23
N ILE A 692 -18.40 -38.50 15.12
CA ILE A 692 -18.08 -39.90 14.77
C ILE A 692 -19.15 -40.48 13.84
N TYR A 693 -20.43 -40.23 14.14
CA TYR A 693 -21.55 -40.67 13.31
C TYR A 693 -21.51 -40.04 11.91
N ALA A 694 -21.34 -38.71 11.82
CA ALA A 694 -21.23 -37.99 10.56
C ALA A 694 -20.00 -38.46 9.75
N CYS A 695 -18.84 -38.61 10.39
CA CYS A 695 -17.61 -39.09 9.74
C CYS A 695 -17.78 -40.51 9.19
N SER A 696 -18.46 -41.39 9.94
CA SER A 696 -18.77 -42.75 9.49
C SER A 696 -19.75 -42.76 8.32
N ALA A 697 -20.74 -41.87 8.31
CA ALA A 697 -21.65 -41.68 7.18
C ALA A 697 -20.92 -41.18 5.92
N LEU A 698 -20.01 -40.22 6.08
CA LEU A 698 -19.19 -39.68 4.99
C LEU A 698 -18.26 -40.76 4.39
N ARG A 699 -17.64 -41.60 5.23
CA ARG A 699 -16.80 -42.74 4.80
C ARG A 699 -17.54 -43.72 3.90
N ARG A 700 -18.81 -44.00 4.20
CA ARG A 700 -19.65 -44.89 3.39
C ARG A 700 -19.94 -44.31 2.01
N LYS A 701 -20.01 -42.98 1.90
CA LYS A 701 -20.24 -42.27 0.63
C LYS A 701 -18.96 -42.09 -0.20
N ILE A 702 -17.79 -41.99 0.44
CA ILE A 702 -16.52 -41.67 -0.21
C ILE A 702 -15.51 -42.77 0.09
N THR A 703 -15.35 -43.69 -0.86
CA THR A 703 -14.45 -44.85 -0.74
C THR A 703 -13.00 -44.52 -1.12
N GLU A 704 -12.76 -43.43 -1.83
CA GLU A 704 -11.45 -43.09 -2.42
C GLU A 704 -10.50 -42.29 -1.50
N CYS A 705 -10.97 -41.82 -0.34
CA CYS A 705 -10.17 -40.97 0.56
C CYS A 705 -9.57 -41.77 1.73
N SER A 706 -8.34 -42.28 1.56
CA SER A 706 -7.62 -43.10 2.55
C SER A 706 -7.49 -42.46 3.93
N ASN A 707 -7.36 -41.14 3.97
CA ASN A 707 -7.09 -40.37 5.18
C ASN A 707 -8.29 -40.30 6.16
N LEU A 708 -9.49 -40.53 5.66
CA LEU A 708 -10.71 -40.45 6.46
C LEU A 708 -10.79 -41.59 7.50
N GLY A 709 -10.20 -42.75 7.20
CA GLY A 709 -10.09 -43.86 8.15
C GLY A 709 -9.18 -43.54 9.33
N SER A 710 -8.05 -42.87 9.07
CA SER A 710 -7.13 -42.39 10.11
C SER A 710 -7.81 -41.36 11.03
N LEU A 711 -8.50 -40.39 10.41
CA LEU A 711 -9.26 -39.37 11.14
C LEU A 711 -10.34 -39.99 12.04
N LEU A 712 -11.09 -40.96 11.53
CA LEU A 712 -12.12 -41.67 12.30
C LEU A 712 -11.52 -42.42 13.50
N ASN A 713 -10.38 -43.09 13.33
CA ASN A 713 -9.72 -43.79 14.44
C ASN A 713 -9.29 -42.81 15.55
N ASN A 714 -8.77 -41.63 15.18
CA ASN A 714 -8.40 -40.59 16.15
C ASN A 714 -9.62 -40.01 16.89
N LEU A 715 -10.78 -39.95 16.24
CA LEU A 715 -12.02 -39.52 16.89
C LEU A 715 -12.54 -40.58 17.86
N ILE A 716 -12.49 -41.86 17.47
CA ILE A 716 -12.90 -42.98 18.33
C ILE A 716 -12.01 -43.07 19.58
N SER A 717 -10.71 -42.75 19.48
CA SER A 717 -9.81 -42.81 20.65
C SER A 717 -10.14 -41.81 21.76
N ILE A 718 -10.90 -40.74 21.46
CA ILE A 718 -11.36 -39.75 22.45
C ILE A 718 -12.83 -39.93 22.84
N ASP A 719 -13.51 -40.95 22.31
CA ASP A 719 -14.90 -41.26 22.66
C ASP A 719 -14.98 -41.90 24.06
N ASP A 720 -16.09 -41.67 24.76
CA ASP A 720 -16.29 -42.22 26.11
C ASP A 720 -16.80 -43.68 26.11
N GLY A 721 -17.09 -44.23 24.93
CA GLY A 721 -17.57 -45.60 24.74
C GLY A 721 -19.04 -45.84 25.06
N GLU A 722 -19.76 -44.83 25.58
CA GLU A 722 -21.18 -44.93 25.92
C GLU A 722 -22.06 -44.73 24.68
N PRO A 723 -23.21 -45.42 24.56
CA PRO A 723 -24.11 -45.23 23.42
C PRO A 723 -24.67 -43.79 23.37
N MET A 724 -24.87 -43.26 22.17
CA MET A 724 -25.54 -41.96 21.98
C MET A 724 -27.06 -42.13 22.15
N ASP A 725 -27.71 -41.18 22.83
CA ASP A 725 -29.18 -41.12 22.92
C ASP A 725 -29.82 -40.98 21.53
N ILE A 726 -30.97 -41.63 21.33
CA ILE A 726 -31.79 -41.59 20.10
C ILE A 726 -32.09 -40.14 19.69
N LYS A 727 -32.36 -39.25 20.65
CA LYS A 727 -32.62 -37.83 20.36
C LYS A 727 -31.48 -37.19 19.57
N TYR A 728 -30.23 -37.44 19.96
CA TYR A 728 -29.06 -36.87 19.30
C TYR A 728 -28.78 -37.54 17.95
N TYR A 729 -29.14 -38.82 17.78
CA TYR A 729 -29.10 -39.47 16.46
C TYR A 729 -30.04 -38.79 15.46
N ASP A 730 -31.26 -38.47 15.89
CA ASP A 730 -32.24 -37.83 15.03
C ASP A 730 -31.84 -36.39 14.69
N GLU A 731 -31.26 -35.65 15.65
CA GLU A 731 -30.67 -34.33 15.40
C GLU A 731 -29.57 -34.38 14.31
N VAL A 732 -28.60 -35.31 14.41
CA VAL A 732 -27.53 -35.40 13.40
C VAL A 732 -28.05 -35.84 12.04
N LYS A 733 -29.06 -36.72 12.00
CA LYS A 733 -29.71 -37.10 10.73
C LYS A 733 -30.40 -35.91 10.07
N ALA A 734 -31.13 -35.11 10.86
CA ALA A 734 -31.74 -33.87 10.39
C ALA A 734 -30.67 -32.90 9.87
N ASP A 735 -29.58 -32.72 10.62
CA ASP A 735 -28.45 -31.90 10.19
C ASP A 735 -27.82 -32.40 8.89
N MET A 736 -27.75 -33.70 8.65
CA MET A 736 -27.24 -34.24 7.38
C MET A 736 -28.23 -34.15 6.20
N ASN A 737 -29.45 -33.62 6.40
CA ASN A 737 -30.58 -33.70 5.46
C ASN A 737 -30.91 -35.14 5.03
N ILE A 738 -30.70 -36.12 5.91
CA ILE A 738 -31.13 -37.50 5.68
C ILE A 738 -32.56 -37.58 6.23
N ILE A 739 -33.54 -37.28 5.38
CA ILE A 739 -34.95 -37.49 5.74
C ILE A 739 -35.11 -38.98 6.08
N SER A 740 -35.66 -39.24 7.26
CA SER A 740 -36.03 -40.58 7.71
C SER A 740 -36.98 -41.22 6.70
N ASN A 741 -36.47 -42.20 5.95
CA ASN A 741 -37.32 -43.26 5.43
C ASN A 741 -37.61 -44.26 6.54
#